data_AF-A0AAV9MHJ4-F1
#
_entry.id   AF-A0AAV9MHJ4-F1
#
_cell.length_a   1.000
_cell.length_b   1.000
_cell.length_c   1.000
_cell.angle_alpha   90.00
_cell.angle_beta   90.00
_cell.angle_gamma   90.00
#
_symmetry.space_group_name_H-M   'P 1'
#
loop_
_entity.id
_entity.type
_entity.pdbx_description
1 polymer ?
#
loop_
_entity_poly.entity_id
_entity_poly.type
_entity_poly.pdbx_seq_one_letter_code
_entity_poly.pdbx_strand_id
1 'polypeptide(L)'
;MGNGQLSLFLIYAFLSQLFGFSSSLLHLCPKDQALVLLQFKHMFTITPYVSYCFYKTTYQNIESYPKMVTWNTSTNCCSWAGVYCDETTGKLQGKLHPNSSLFQVSTLKRLDLSRNNFSRSHISPKFGDLSSMRHLDLSDSNMSSPIPSKISHLSKLEYLCFSSNLQLTVQFPTTKWNSNESLMELYLNGVNFIDKIPQSFSYLTSLRLLDMRSCNLSGSIPRPLWNLTNIEDLLLDNNHLEGPISMFPFKKLIVLSLQNNNFAGLSFNGSWSPQLESIDISSNSLTGQFPSNVSGLKNLHVLYLSSNHLNGSIPSWIFGLPSLGWLDLSNNTISGQIQEFTSKTLYYISLQKNQMQGSIPKSLLIQPRLDSLIVSQNNLSGPIASTICKVKTLSQLDLGGNKLEGLIPQCLDEMSLLWLFDVSNNSLSGTVNTTFSIGNQLQIINMGGNKLEGKVPPSLINCKYLGQLDLGNNELNDIFPKWLGALPDLRILSLRSNKLYGPIEVSRTETIFSQLRIMDLSSNGFSGKLPASLFDIQYDSLTITTKGLDLQFVKVSEASIVIDLSNNRFEGYIPRTIGDLIGIRTLNLSHNNLKGHIPASLHQLSIVESLDLSFNKISGEIPQQLASLTFLKVLNLSHNHLVGCIAKGKQFDTFENSSYKENDGLSTHFGLDQEEEGDSSIVNWQAVLMGYGCGLVIVLSVIYIMLATQYPS
;
A
#
# COMPACT_ATOMS: atom_id res chain seq x y z
N MET A 1 16.58 -47.48 -58.44
CA MET A 1 16.85 -46.03 -58.35
C MET A 1 16.83 -45.61 -56.89
N GLY A 2 17.91 -45.91 -56.20
CA GLY A 2 18.24 -45.49 -54.85
C GLY A 2 19.76 -45.35 -54.82
N ASN A 3 20.28 -44.39 -54.05
CA ASN A 3 21.70 -43.99 -53.90
C ASN A 3 22.13 -42.64 -54.52
N GLY A 4 21.29 -41.95 -55.30
CA GLY A 4 21.63 -40.63 -55.83
C GLY A 4 21.50 -39.46 -54.85
N GLN A 5 20.45 -39.45 -54.01
CA GLN A 5 20.16 -38.32 -53.12
C GLN A 5 20.85 -38.40 -51.75
N LEU A 6 21.20 -39.60 -51.26
CA LEU A 6 21.99 -39.74 -50.04
C LEU A 6 23.45 -39.31 -50.25
N SER A 7 23.99 -39.49 -51.47
CA SER A 7 25.34 -39.05 -51.82
C SER A 7 25.48 -37.53 -51.88
N LEU A 8 24.44 -36.79 -52.33
CA LEU A 8 24.50 -35.33 -52.36
C LEU A 8 24.37 -34.72 -50.95
N PHE A 9 23.58 -35.32 -50.06
CA PHE A 9 23.46 -34.83 -48.68
C PHE A 9 24.73 -35.06 -47.86
N LEU A 10 25.41 -36.20 -48.08
CA LEU A 10 26.69 -36.48 -47.44
C LEU A 10 27.83 -35.61 -47.99
N ILE A 11 27.84 -35.29 -49.29
CA ILE A 11 28.84 -34.36 -49.87
C ILE A 11 28.60 -32.92 -49.39
N TYR A 12 27.34 -32.48 -49.22
CA TYR A 12 27.05 -31.15 -48.68
C TYR A 12 27.38 -31.05 -47.18
N ALA A 13 27.12 -32.11 -46.40
CA ALA A 13 27.54 -32.18 -45.00
C ALA A 13 29.07 -32.19 -44.86
N PHE A 14 29.78 -32.93 -45.72
CA PHE A 14 31.25 -32.99 -45.70
C PHE A 14 31.92 -31.69 -46.20
N LEU A 15 31.34 -31.01 -47.20
CA LEU A 15 31.81 -29.69 -47.64
C LEU A 15 31.48 -28.57 -46.65
N SER A 16 30.37 -28.67 -45.90
CA SER A 16 30.08 -27.76 -44.78
C SER A 16 31.04 -27.93 -43.60
N GLN A 17 31.67 -29.10 -43.46
CA GLN A 17 32.76 -29.34 -42.50
C GLN A 17 34.14 -28.89 -43.01
N LEU A 18 34.34 -28.76 -44.33
CA LEU A 18 35.61 -28.33 -44.93
C LEU A 18 35.68 -26.82 -45.24
N PHE A 19 34.55 -26.12 -45.37
CA PHE A 19 34.50 -24.66 -45.60
C PHE A 19 33.77 -23.87 -44.50
N GLY A 20 33.74 -24.41 -43.27
CA GLY A 20 33.50 -23.66 -42.05
C GLY A 20 34.73 -22.86 -41.61
N PHE A 21 35.37 -22.09 -42.51
CA PHE A 21 36.28 -21.02 -42.10
C PHE A 21 35.46 -19.76 -41.85
N SER A 22 34.70 -19.76 -40.76
CA SER A 22 34.54 -18.53 -39.98
C SER A 22 35.80 -18.46 -39.13
N SER A 23 36.62 -17.43 -39.34
CA SER A 23 37.65 -17.07 -38.38
C SER A 23 36.96 -16.57 -37.11
N SER A 24 36.43 -17.48 -36.29
CA SER A 24 36.38 -17.25 -34.86
C SER A 24 37.82 -17.32 -34.38
N LEU A 25 38.57 -16.25 -34.61
CA LEU A 25 39.67 -15.91 -33.72
C LEU A 25 39.04 -16.00 -32.33
N LEU A 26 39.37 -17.05 -31.57
CA LEU A 26 39.09 -17.10 -30.14
C LEU A 26 39.56 -15.75 -29.63
N HIS A 27 38.65 -14.86 -29.25
CA HIS A 27 39.02 -13.62 -28.59
C HIS A 27 39.54 -14.04 -27.22
N LEU A 28 40.81 -14.41 -27.20
CA LEU A 28 41.58 -14.66 -26.01
C LEU A 28 41.65 -13.32 -25.29
N CYS A 29 41.09 -13.29 -24.08
CA CYS A 29 41.37 -12.23 -23.14
C CYS A 29 42.89 -12.09 -23.03
N PRO A 30 43.48 -10.92 -23.33
CA PRO A 30 44.91 -10.72 -23.19
C PRO A 30 45.33 -11.06 -21.75
N LYS A 31 46.40 -11.84 -21.57
CA LYS A 31 46.81 -12.36 -20.24
C LYS A 31 46.93 -11.25 -19.20
N ASP A 32 47.37 -10.08 -19.62
CA ASP A 32 47.54 -8.90 -18.78
C ASP A 32 46.19 -8.38 -18.24
N GLN A 33 45.10 -8.50 -19.00
CA GLN A 33 43.74 -8.10 -18.59
C GLN A 33 43.13 -9.07 -17.60
N ALA A 34 43.35 -10.37 -17.80
CA ALA A 34 42.93 -11.41 -16.85
C ALA A 34 43.65 -11.23 -15.50
N LEU A 35 44.95 -10.96 -15.52
CA LEU A 35 45.75 -10.66 -14.32
C LEU A 35 45.24 -9.43 -13.57
N VAL A 36 44.92 -8.36 -14.31
CA VAL A 36 44.37 -7.13 -13.74
C VAL A 36 43.00 -7.35 -13.08
N LEU A 37 42.12 -8.11 -13.71
CA LEU A 37 40.81 -8.47 -13.16
C LEU A 37 40.93 -9.39 -11.93
N LEU A 38 41.89 -10.30 -11.89
CA LEU A 38 42.17 -11.12 -10.70
C LEU A 38 42.72 -10.27 -9.54
N GLN A 39 43.61 -9.32 -9.82
CA GLN A 39 44.06 -8.34 -8.82
C GLN A 39 42.89 -7.52 -8.27
N PHE A 40 41.96 -7.12 -9.14
CA PHE A 40 40.74 -6.44 -8.74
C PHE A 40 39.85 -7.29 -7.82
N LYS A 41 39.67 -8.58 -8.14
CA LYS A 41 38.94 -9.54 -7.27
C LYS A 41 39.50 -9.59 -5.86
N HIS A 42 40.82 -9.58 -5.70
CA HIS A 42 41.46 -9.63 -4.38
C HIS A 42 41.23 -8.37 -3.51
N MET A 43 40.64 -7.32 -4.06
CA MET A 43 40.30 -6.10 -3.31
C MET A 43 38.96 -6.18 -2.56
N PHE A 44 38.18 -7.26 -2.75
CA PHE A 44 36.81 -7.38 -2.22
C PHE A 44 36.62 -8.67 -1.43
N THR A 45 35.76 -8.60 -0.40
CA THR A 45 35.27 -9.78 0.31
C THR A 45 33.99 -10.27 -0.39
N ILE A 46 33.94 -11.56 -0.71
CA ILE A 46 32.76 -12.18 -1.31
C ILE A 46 31.87 -12.71 -0.18
N THR A 47 30.60 -12.29 -0.12
CA THR A 47 29.65 -12.74 0.91
C THR A 47 28.52 -13.59 0.29
N PRO A 48 28.04 -14.64 1.00
CA PRO A 48 27.03 -15.57 0.46
C PRO A 48 25.58 -15.11 0.62
N TYR A 49 25.33 -13.91 1.15
CA TYR A 49 23.97 -13.44 1.43
C TYR A 49 23.25 -12.95 0.16
N VAL A 50 22.29 -13.76 -0.29
CA VAL A 50 21.31 -13.42 -1.32
C VAL A 50 20.45 -12.26 -0.81
N SER A 51 20.41 -11.15 -1.55
CA SER A 51 19.37 -10.13 -1.34
C SER A 51 18.54 -10.03 -2.60
N TYR A 52 17.25 -10.31 -2.48
CA TYR A 52 16.28 -10.10 -3.55
C TYR A 52 16.16 -8.60 -3.81
N CYS A 53 16.39 -8.17 -5.06
CA CYS A 53 16.06 -6.81 -5.49
C CYS A 53 15.19 -6.91 -6.75
N PHE A 54 13.92 -6.52 -6.60
CA PHE A 54 12.91 -6.33 -7.64
C PHE A 54 13.35 -5.24 -8.64
N TYR A 55 12.54 -5.03 -9.68
CA TYR A 55 12.73 -4.10 -10.83
C TYR A 55 13.33 -4.71 -12.10
N LYS A 56 12.55 -5.60 -12.72
CA LYS A 56 12.24 -5.53 -14.15
C LYS A 56 10.72 -5.70 -14.30
N THR A 57 10.11 -4.93 -15.19
CA THR A 57 8.68 -5.01 -15.57
C THR A 57 8.35 -6.22 -16.45
N THR A 58 9.24 -7.20 -16.54
CA THR A 58 9.01 -8.50 -17.18
C THR A 58 9.43 -9.61 -16.22
N TYR A 59 8.48 -10.48 -15.90
CA TYR A 59 8.61 -11.68 -15.07
C TYR A 59 9.84 -12.53 -15.43
N GLN A 60 11.00 -12.26 -14.82
CA GLN A 60 12.07 -13.25 -14.64
C GLN A 60 12.75 -13.00 -13.28
N ASN A 61 12.56 -13.94 -12.35
CA ASN A 61 13.34 -14.06 -11.13
C ASN A 61 14.80 -14.34 -11.51
N ILE A 62 15.69 -13.36 -11.38
CA ILE A 62 17.14 -13.60 -11.48
C ILE A 62 17.65 -13.87 -10.06
N GLU A 63 17.96 -15.13 -9.77
CA GLU A 63 18.65 -15.51 -8.53
C GLU A 63 20.09 -14.95 -8.53
N SER A 64 20.46 -14.21 -7.48
CA SER A 64 21.81 -13.65 -7.29
C SER A 64 22.71 -14.63 -6.52
N TYR A 65 23.89 -14.99 -7.04
CA TYR A 65 24.90 -15.80 -6.35
C TYR A 65 26.33 -15.23 -6.54
N PRO A 66 27.31 -15.56 -5.66
CA PRO A 66 28.66 -14.98 -5.70
C PRO A 66 29.54 -15.54 -6.84
N LYS A 67 29.53 -14.87 -7.99
CA LYS A 67 30.15 -15.35 -9.25
C LYS A 67 31.67 -15.16 -9.37
N MET A 68 32.26 -14.17 -8.70
CA MET A 68 33.74 -14.00 -8.67
C MET A 68 34.46 -15.21 -8.08
N VAL A 69 33.77 -16.08 -7.34
CA VAL A 69 34.29 -17.37 -6.88
C VAL A 69 34.81 -18.22 -8.05
N THR A 70 34.15 -18.13 -9.22
CA THR A 70 34.49 -18.92 -10.42
C THR A 70 35.73 -18.44 -11.17
N TRP A 71 36.26 -17.25 -10.87
CA TRP A 71 37.41 -16.69 -11.59
C TRP A 71 38.69 -17.41 -11.18
N ASN A 72 39.30 -18.07 -12.15
CA ASN A 72 40.51 -18.88 -11.97
C ASN A 72 41.51 -18.61 -13.11
N THR A 73 42.80 -18.60 -12.78
CA THR A 73 43.93 -18.46 -13.72
C THR A 73 43.97 -19.56 -14.79
N SER A 74 43.27 -20.67 -14.58
CA SER A 74 43.17 -21.81 -15.51
C SER A 74 42.10 -21.67 -16.60
N THR A 75 41.29 -20.60 -16.59
CA THR A 75 40.15 -20.41 -17.51
C THR A 75 40.22 -19.06 -18.22
N ASN A 76 39.70 -18.96 -19.45
CA ASN A 76 39.69 -17.71 -20.21
C ASN A 76 38.86 -16.65 -19.46
N CYS A 77 39.34 -15.41 -19.30
CA CYS A 77 38.61 -14.38 -18.56
C CYS A 77 37.24 -14.05 -19.19
N CYS A 78 37.06 -14.31 -20.49
CA CYS A 78 35.76 -14.22 -21.17
C CYS A 78 34.76 -15.32 -20.76
N SER A 79 35.19 -16.32 -19.98
CA SER A 79 34.35 -17.38 -19.39
C SER A 79 34.08 -17.16 -17.90
N TRP A 80 34.59 -16.06 -17.32
CA TRP A 80 34.40 -15.73 -15.92
C TRP A 80 33.02 -15.13 -15.70
N ALA A 81 32.32 -15.63 -14.70
CA ALA A 81 30.98 -15.17 -14.40
C ALA A 81 31.01 -13.69 -13.94
N GLY A 82 30.37 -12.78 -14.68
CA GLY A 82 30.43 -11.32 -14.51
C GLY A 82 31.50 -10.58 -15.36
N VAL A 83 32.30 -11.27 -16.19
CA VAL A 83 33.21 -10.67 -17.19
C VAL A 83 32.76 -11.13 -18.57
N TYR A 84 32.42 -10.19 -19.45
CA TYR A 84 31.59 -10.52 -20.59
C TYR A 84 32.25 -10.57 -21.95
N CYS A 85 31.95 -11.69 -22.62
CA CYS A 85 31.55 -11.70 -24.02
C CYS A 85 30.04 -12.04 -24.24
N ASP A 86 29.27 -12.56 -23.24
CA ASP A 86 27.80 -12.35 -23.01
C ASP A 86 27.28 -12.93 -21.64
N GLU A 87 26.12 -12.46 -21.14
CA GLU A 87 25.43 -12.43 -19.77
C GLU A 87 25.56 -13.62 -18.73
N THR A 88 25.81 -13.50 -17.39
CA THR A 88 25.03 -13.02 -16.18
C THR A 88 25.92 -12.56 -14.92
N THR A 89 25.43 -11.65 -14.05
CA THR A 89 26.18 -10.80 -13.04
C THR A 89 26.35 -11.35 -11.60
N GLY A 90 27.37 -10.90 -10.84
CA GLY A 90 27.67 -11.34 -9.46
C GLY A 90 27.95 -10.21 -8.46
N LYS A 91 27.85 -10.53 -7.15
CA LYS A 91 27.90 -9.57 -6.02
C LYS A 91 29.28 -9.49 -5.32
N LEU A 92 29.73 -8.27 -5.02
CA LEU A 92 31.03 -7.84 -4.48
C LEU A 92 30.81 -6.90 -3.31
N GLN A 93 31.66 -6.98 -2.29
CA GLN A 93 31.61 -6.09 -1.14
C GLN A 93 33.01 -5.60 -0.77
N GLY A 94 33.19 -4.27 -0.65
CA GLY A 94 34.46 -3.65 -0.29
C GLY A 94 34.63 -2.25 -0.88
N LYS A 95 35.76 -1.59 -0.65
CA LYS A 95 35.99 -0.23 -1.19
C LYS A 95 36.56 -0.27 -2.60
N LEU A 96 35.97 0.47 -3.53
CA LEU A 96 36.52 0.65 -4.88
C LEU A 96 37.59 1.74 -4.85
N HIS A 97 38.87 1.34 -4.89
CA HIS A 97 39.98 2.29 -4.82
C HIS A 97 40.25 3.00 -6.17
N PRO A 98 40.52 4.33 -6.17
CA PRO A 98 40.87 5.09 -7.38
C PRO A 98 42.16 4.63 -8.10
N ASN A 99 43.01 3.85 -7.44
CA ASN A 99 44.24 3.28 -7.99
C ASN A 99 44.10 1.81 -8.36
N SER A 100 42.86 1.35 -8.55
CA SER A 100 42.59 0.00 -9.03
C SER A 100 43.29 -0.26 -10.37
N SER A 101 43.82 -1.48 -10.50
CA SER A 101 44.36 -2.02 -11.76
C SER A 101 43.33 -1.98 -12.89
N LEU A 102 42.03 -2.01 -12.58
CA LEU A 102 40.91 -1.90 -13.53
C LEU A 102 41.10 -0.76 -14.55
N PHE A 103 41.61 0.39 -14.10
CA PHE A 103 41.77 1.58 -14.93
C PHE A 103 42.94 1.50 -15.91
N GLN A 104 43.75 0.43 -15.88
CA GLN A 104 44.82 0.17 -16.83
C GLN A 104 44.33 -0.53 -18.11
N VAL A 105 43.07 -1.01 -18.12
CA VAL A 105 42.49 -1.77 -19.24
C VAL A 105 41.65 -0.87 -20.15
N SER A 106 42.31 0.04 -20.88
CA SER A 106 41.65 1.01 -21.76
C SER A 106 40.88 0.39 -22.95
N THR A 107 41.11 -0.90 -23.24
CA THR A 107 40.41 -1.66 -24.28
C THR A 107 39.06 -2.22 -23.83
N LEU A 108 38.72 -2.10 -22.54
CA LEU A 108 37.48 -2.66 -22.00
C LEU A 108 36.26 -1.98 -22.64
N LYS A 109 35.34 -2.79 -23.17
CA LYS A 109 34.12 -2.31 -23.87
C LYS A 109 32.86 -2.38 -23.03
N ARG A 110 32.76 -3.35 -22.12
CA ARG A 110 31.59 -3.52 -21.26
C ARG A 110 32.09 -3.78 -19.85
N LEU A 111 31.51 -3.07 -18.88
CA LEU A 111 31.77 -3.23 -17.48
C LEU A 111 30.46 -3.11 -16.71
N ASP A 112 30.09 -4.19 -16.05
CA ASP A 112 28.91 -4.25 -15.18
C ASP A 112 29.39 -4.54 -13.76
N LEU A 113 29.22 -3.55 -12.89
CA LEU A 113 29.47 -3.64 -11.46
C LEU A 113 28.19 -3.34 -10.69
N SER A 114 27.02 -3.61 -11.25
CA SER A 114 25.74 -3.43 -10.58
C SER A 114 25.55 -4.37 -9.39
N ARG A 115 24.67 -4.00 -8.45
CA ARG A 115 24.25 -4.80 -7.29
C ARG A 115 25.42 -5.19 -6.36
N ASN A 116 26.45 -4.34 -6.27
CA ASN A 116 27.66 -4.57 -5.49
C ASN A 116 27.78 -3.59 -4.33
N ASN A 117 28.06 -4.01 -3.11
CA ASN A 117 28.21 -3.06 -2.01
C ASN A 117 29.62 -2.42 -1.98
N PHE A 118 29.79 -1.28 -2.68
CA PHE A 118 31.05 -0.55 -2.66
C PHE A 118 31.27 0.33 -1.43
N SER A 119 30.51 0.12 -0.34
CA SER A 119 30.76 0.74 0.97
C SER A 119 30.88 2.28 0.91
N ARG A 120 29.99 2.94 0.16
CA ARG A 120 29.97 4.40 -0.08
C ARG A 120 31.22 4.93 -0.77
N SER A 121 31.89 4.11 -1.59
CA SER A 121 33.04 4.53 -2.39
C SER A 121 32.64 5.61 -3.41
N HIS A 122 33.60 6.47 -3.74
CA HIS A 122 33.44 7.51 -4.74
C HIS A 122 33.65 6.94 -6.14
N ILE A 123 32.88 7.38 -7.13
CA ILE A 123 33.15 7.04 -8.54
C ILE A 123 34.45 7.73 -8.96
N SER A 124 35.45 6.96 -9.39
CA SER A 124 36.73 7.52 -9.82
C SER A 124 36.62 8.23 -11.18
N PRO A 125 37.20 9.43 -11.36
CA PRO A 125 37.27 10.06 -12.68
C PRO A 125 37.95 9.20 -13.75
N LYS A 126 38.79 8.23 -13.35
CA LYS A 126 39.48 7.31 -14.26
C LYS A 126 38.55 6.40 -15.06
N PHE A 127 37.28 6.26 -14.68
CA PHE A 127 36.28 5.65 -15.55
C PHE A 127 36.20 6.34 -16.92
N GLY A 128 36.41 7.66 -16.97
CA GLY A 128 36.45 8.43 -18.21
C GLY A 128 37.70 8.20 -19.08
N ASP A 129 38.69 7.46 -18.60
CA ASP A 129 39.90 7.10 -19.37
C ASP A 129 39.73 5.78 -20.15
N LEU A 130 38.63 5.05 -19.93
CA LEU A 130 38.33 3.78 -20.60
C LEU A 130 37.79 4.03 -22.02
N SER A 131 38.64 4.51 -22.92
CA SER A 131 38.27 5.04 -24.25
C SER A 131 37.55 4.04 -25.19
N SER A 132 37.58 2.74 -24.89
CA SER A 132 36.85 1.71 -25.65
C SER A 132 35.46 1.38 -25.08
N MET A 133 35.08 1.98 -23.96
CA MET A 133 33.84 1.66 -23.23
C MET A 133 32.59 1.95 -24.06
N ARG A 134 31.69 0.98 -24.11
CA ARG A 134 30.37 1.00 -24.74
C ARG A 134 29.24 0.79 -23.73
N HIS A 135 29.48 0.03 -22.66
CA HIS A 135 28.45 -0.27 -21.67
C HIS A 135 29.04 -0.18 -20.26
N LEU A 136 28.51 0.73 -19.45
CA LEU A 136 28.92 0.92 -18.07
C LEU A 136 27.71 0.87 -17.14
N ASP A 137 27.67 -0.12 -16.26
CA ASP A 137 26.63 -0.26 -15.24
C ASP A 137 27.24 -0.23 -13.84
N LEU A 138 26.83 0.74 -13.03
CA LEU A 138 27.23 0.93 -11.64
C LEU A 138 26.00 1.01 -10.71
N SER A 139 24.85 0.48 -11.14
CA SER A 139 23.58 0.60 -10.42
C SER A 139 23.49 -0.25 -9.16
N ASP A 140 22.71 0.21 -8.17
CA ASP A 140 22.49 -0.49 -6.90
C ASP A 140 23.79 -0.91 -6.21
N SER A 141 24.77 0.00 -6.20
CA SER A 141 26.14 -0.33 -5.79
C SER A 141 26.68 0.44 -4.58
N ASN A 142 25.77 1.06 -3.82
CA ASN A 142 26.08 1.84 -2.61
C ASN A 142 27.26 2.80 -2.82
N MET A 143 27.29 3.50 -3.96
CA MET A 143 28.29 4.52 -4.27
C MET A 143 27.85 5.90 -3.76
N SER A 144 28.80 6.80 -3.51
CA SER A 144 28.54 8.17 -3.05
C SER A 144 29.34 9.21 -3.84
N SER A 145 29.08 10.50 -3.60
CA SER A 145 29.75 11.67 -4.23
C SER A 145 29.21 12.02 -5.63
N PRO A 146 29.58 13.19 -6.20
CA PRO A 146 29.13 13.57 -7.53
C PRO A 146 29.67 12.62 -8.62
N ILE A 147 28.84 12.35 -9.63
CA ILE A 147 29.26 11.62 -10.83
C ILE A 147 30.37 12.44 -11.53
N PRO A 148 31.58 11.89 -11.77
CA PRO A 148 32.67 12.61 -12.40
C PRO A 148 32.33 13.09 -13.82
N SER A 149 32.54 14.38 -14.09
CA SER A 149 32.31 14.97 -15.42
C SER A 149 33.10 14.27 -16.54
N LYS A 150 34.25 13.66 -16.22
CA LYS A 150 35.11 12.90 -17.15
C LYS A 150 34.40 11.70 -17.79
N ILE A 151 33.31 11.20 -17.20
CA ILE A 151 32.47 10.15 -17.82
C ILE A 151 31.91 10.61 -19.18
N SER A 152 31.64 11.91 -19.33
CA SER A 152 31.18 12.50 -20.61
C SER A 152 32.21 12.42 -21.74
N HIS A 153 33.48 12.11 -21.45
CA HIS A 153 34.53 11.98 -22.46
C HIS A 153 34.51 10.64 -23.21
N LEU A 154 33.77 9.65 -22.71
CA LEU A 154 33.67 8.31 -23.31
C LEU A 154 32.92 8.39 -24.64
N SER A 155 33.63 8.44 -25.77
CA SER A 155 33.02 8.68 -27.09
C SER A 155 32.23 7.50 -27.68
N LYS A 156 32.51 6.27 -27.23
CA LYS A 156 31.88 5.04 -27.74
C LYS A 156 30.73 4.53 -26.86
N LEU A 157 30.36 5.26 -25.82
CA LEU A 157 29.39 4.81 -24.82
C LEU A 157 27.98 4.71 -25.43
N GLU A 158 27.37 3.53 -25.34
CA GLU A 158 26.03 3.18 -25.84
C GLU A 158 25.02 2.98 -24.70
N TYR A 159 25.48 2.49 -23.55
CA TYR A 159 24.67 2.24 -22.35
C TYR A 159 25.37 2.80 -21.11
N LEU A 160 24.61 3.52 -20.28
CA LEU A 160 25.08 4.06 -19.01
C LEU A 160 24.01 3.94 -17.93
N CYS A 161 24.34 3.30 -16.82
CA CYS A 161 23.42 3.10 -15.70
C CYS A 161 24.08 3.43 -14.35
N PHE A 162 23.47 4.37 -13.61
CA PHE A 162 23.86 4.77 -12.25
C PHE A 162 22.77 4.54 -11.21
N SER A 163 21.66 3.93 -11.62
CA SER A 163 20.42 3.86 -10.87
C SER A 163 20.55 3.28 -9.46
N SER A 164 19.60 3.62 -8.59
CA SER A 164 19.49 3.09 -7.22
C SER A 164 20.71 3.38 -6.34
N ASN A 165 21.40 4.49 -6.59
CA ASN A 165 22.46 5.01 -5.72
C ASN A 165 22.04 6.37 -5.15
N LEU A 166 21.21 6.35 -4.10
CA LEU A 166 20.59 7.55 -3.50
C LEU A 166 21.58 8.60 -2.97
N GLN A 167 22.85 8.24 -2.79
CA GLN A 167 23.91 9.13 -2.31
C GLN A 167 24.74 9.75 -3.43
N LEU A 168 24.53 9.31 -4.68
CA LEU A 168 25.15 9.96 -5.84
C LEU A 168 24.45 11.28 -6.09
N THR A 169 25.24 12.29 -6.39
CA THR A 169 24.73 13.56 -6.91
C THR A 169 25.09 13.72 -8.37
N VAL A 170 24.16 14.21 -9.17
CA VAL A 170 24.44 14.48 -10.58
C VAL A 170 25.00 15.90 -10.75
N GLN A 171 26.24 15.98 -11.21
CA GLN A 171 26.87 17.21 -11.70
C GLN A 171 27.40 16.98 -13.12
N PHE A 172 26.51 16.72 -14.06
CA PHE A 172 26.91 16.55 -15.45
C PHE A 172 27.41 17.85 -16.07
N PRO A 173 28.34 17.76 -17.03
CA PRO A 173 28.81 18.94 -17.73
C PRO A 173 27.67 19.64 -18.47
N THR A 174 27.76 20.97 -18.50
CA THR A 174 26.88 21.83 -19.30
C THR A 174 27.24 21.81 -20.79
N THR A 175 28.37 21.18 -21.14
CA THR A 175 28.86 21.02 -22.51
C THR A 175 28.38 19.72 -23.16
N LYS A 176 28.58 19.63 -24.49
CA LYS A 176 28.29 18.43 -25.29
C LYS A 176 29.10 17.23 -24.81
N TRP A 177 28.46 16.07 -24.70
CA TRP A 177 29.12 14.80 -24.40
C TRP A 177 29.80 14.24 -25.65
N ASN A 178 30.92 13.54 -25.48
CA ASN A 178 31.59 12.87 -26.59
C ASN A 178 30.78 11.67 -27.13
N SER A 179 29.86 11.13 -26.34
CA SER A 179 28.93 10.06 -26.73
C SER A 179 27.59 10.55 -27.29
N ASN A 180 27.51 11.81 -27.72
CA ASN A 180 26.27 12.41 -28.25
C ASN A 180 25.57 11.57 -29.34
N GLU A 181 26.37 10.92 -30.19
CA GLU A 181 25.91 10.11 -31.33
C GLU A 181 25.92 8.60 -31.05
N SER A 182 26.45 8.15 -29.91
CA SER A 182 26.55 6.74 -29.56
C SER A 182 25.64 6.31 -28.42
N LEU A 183 25.36 7.20 -27.45
CA LEU A 183 24.59 6.84 -26.25
C LEU A 183 23.11 6.61 -26.59
N MET A 184 22.64 5.39 -26.37
CA MET A 184 21.27 4.93 -26.66
C MET A 184 20.42 4.82 -25.39
N GLU A 185 21.02 4.41 -24.27
CA GLU A 185 20.29 4.17 -23.03
C GLU A 185 20.98 4.85 -21.85
N LEU A 186 20.21 5.65 -21.11
CA LEU A 186 20.68 6.39 -19.94
C LEU A 186 19.72 6.18 -18.75
N TYR A 187 20.21 5.48 -17.73
CA TYR A 187 19.48 5.18 -16.51
C TYR A 187 20.08 5.90 -15.30
N LEU A 188 19.28 6.76 -14.69
CA LEU A 188 19.66 7.61 -13.56
C LEU A 188 18.67 7.52 -12.40
N ASN A 189 17.69 6.60 -12.45
CA ASN A 189 16.62 6.55 -11.46
C ASN A 189 17.15 6.41 -10.03
N GLY A 190 16.60 7.15 -9.07
CA GLY A 190 17.04 7.10 -7.68
C GLY A 190 18.45 7.66 -7.45
N VAL A 191 18.92 8.58 -8.30
CA VAL A 191 20.12 9.42 -8.08
C VAL A 191 19.68 10.85 -7.80
N ASN A 192 20.38 11.58 -6.92
CA ASN A 192 19.96 12.91 -6.51
C ASN A 192 20.45 14.01 -7.48
N PHE A 193 19.54 14.73 -8.12
CA PHE A 193 19.86 15.95 -8.84
C PHE A 193 19.80 17.17 -7.92
N ILE A 194 20.65 18.16 -8.18
CA ILE A 194 20.68 19.39 -7.36
C ILE A 194 19.49 20.31 -7.69
N ASP A 195 18.98 20.28 -8.93
CA ASP A 195 17.84 21.11 -9.32
C ASP A 195 17.10 20.57 -10.57
N LYS A 196 17.40 21.08 -11.77
CA LYS A 196 16.60 20.87 -12.99
C LYS A 196 17.18 19.79 -13.89
N ILE A 197 16.36 19.36 -14.87
CA ILE A 197 16.85 18.53 -15.98
C ILE A 197 17.92 19.31 -16.77
N PRO A 198 19.14 18.77 -16.94
CA PRO A 198 20.20 19.47 -17.67
C PRO A 198 19.85 19.69 -19.14
N GLN A 199 19.93 20.93 -19.62
CA GLN A 199 19.71 21.25 -21.04
C GLN A 199 20.75 20.56 -21.95
N SER A 200 21.94 20.24 -21.44
CA SER A 200 22.99 19.54 -22.20
C SER A 200 22.58 18.13 -22.65
N PHE A 201 21.55 17.53 -22.04
CA PHE A 201 21.02 16.26 -22.50
C PHE A 201 20.41 16.35 -23.90
N SER A 202 20.03 17.55 -24.36
CA SER A 202 19.59 17.79 -25.74
C SER A 202 20.61 17.42 -26.82
N TYR A 203 21.89 17.27 -26.45
CA TYR A 203 22.93 16.84 -27.39
C TYR A 203 22.95 15.32 -27.62
N LEU A 204 22.34 14.51 -26.75
CA LEU A 204 22.35 13.04 -26.82
C LEU A 204 21.36 12.53 -27.88
N THR A 205 21.54 12.90 -29.14
CA THR A 205 20.54 12.71 -30.21
C THR A 205 20.26 11.25 -30.58
N SER A 206 21.13 10.32 -30.20
CA SER A 206 20.94 8.87 -30.41
C SER A 206 20.15 8.18 -29.29
N LEU A 207 19.79 8.92 -28.23
CA LEU A 207 19.13 8.37 -27.05
C LEU A 207 17.73 7.84 -27.40
N ARG A 208 17.48 6.59 -27.02
CA ARG A 208 16.22 5.84 -27.14
C ARG A 208 15.50 5.73 -25.80
N LEU A 209 16.25 5.63 -24.70
CA LEU A 209 15.68 5.54 -23.36
C LEU A 209 16.35 6.54 -22.43
N LEU A 210 15.51 7.33 -21.74
CA LEU A 210 15.92 8.22 -20.66
C LEU A 210 15.10 7.93 -19.41
N ASP A 211 15.76 7.41 -18.39
CA ASP A 211 15.15 7.13 -17.08
C ASP A 211 15.74 8.05 -16.00
N MET A 212 14.93 8.98 -15.52
CA MET A 212 15.27 9.91 -14.44
C MET A 212 14.20 9.89 -13.33
N ARG A 213 13.63 8.71 -13.07
CA ARG A 213 12.61 8.55 -12.02
C ARG A 213 13.19 8.74 -10.62
N SER A 214 12.43 9.34 -9.70
CA SER A 214 12.87 9.50 -8.30
C SER A 214 14.21 10.21 -8.16
N CYS A 215 14.42 11.28 -8.93
CA CYS A 215 15.68 12.01 -9.01
C CYS A 215 15.70 13.35 -8.27
N ASN A 216 14.62 13.69 -7.56
CA ASN A 216 14.43 14.98 -6.89
C ASN A 216 14.52 16.19 -7.86
N LEU A 217 14.12 15.99 -9.12
CA LEU A 217 14.17 17.02 -10.16
C LEU A 217 13.07 18.06 -9.97
N SER A 218 13.38 19.33 -10.22
CA SER A 218 12.41 20.43 -10.17
C SER A 218 12.34 21.23 -11.48
N GLY A 219 11.34 22.12 -11.59
CA GLY A 219 11.16 22.99 -12.76
C GLY A 219 10.49 22.30 -13.95
N SER A 220 10.40 23.01 -15.07
CA SER A 220 9.76 22.47 -16.28
C SER A 220 10.69 21.58 -17.12
N ILE A 221 10.11 20.69 -17.92
CA ILE A 221 10.86 19.95 -18.94
C ILE A 221 11.41 20.95 -19.98
N PRO A 222 12.74 21.10 -20.09
CA PRO A 222 13.32 22.14 -20.92
C PRO A 222 13.14 21.86 -22.42
N ARG A 223 12.68 22.86 -23.17
CA ARG A 223 12.45 22.78 -24.63
C ARG A 223 13.61 22.18 -25.44
N PRO A 224 14.90 22.45 -25.14
CA PRO A 224 16.01 21.79 -25.84
C PRO A 224 15.93 20.25 -25.87
N LEU A 225 15.32 19.58 -24.89
CA LEU A 225 15.15 18.12 -24.91
C LEU A 225 14.32 17.61 -26.10
N TRP A 226 13.56 18.48 -26.76
CA TRP A 226 12.84 18.15 -27.98
C TRP A 226 13.75 17.72 -29.15
N ASN A 227 15.07 17.95 -29.05
CA ASN A 227 16.04 17.44 -30.01
C ASN A 227 16.28 15.92 -29.91
N LEU A 228 15.77 15.25 -28.86
CA LEU A 228 15.86 13.80 -28.67
C LEU A 228 14.86 13.05 -29.57
N THR A 229 15.02 13.18 -30.89
CA THR A 229 14.08 12.66 -31.89
C THR A 229 14.01 11.13 -31.97
N ASN A 230 14.97 10.42 -31.38
CA ASN A 230 15.02 8.96 -31.32
C ASN A 230 14.42 8.37 -30.04
N ILE A 231 13.92 9.20 -29.11
CA ILE A 231 13.42 8.71 -27.83
C ILE A 231 12.17 7.82 -28.03
N GLU A 232 12.23 6.64 -27.42
CA GLU A 232 11.19 5.62 -27.34
C GLU A 232 10.58 5.62 -25.94
N ASP A 233 11.42 5.65 -24.90
CA ASP A 233 11.00 5.62 -23.51
C ASP A 233 11.48 6.86 -22.75
N LEU A 234 10.53 7.65 -22.24
CA LEU A 234 10.80 8.82 -21.42
C LEU A 234 10.15 8.65 -20.05
N LEU A 235 10.97 8.36 -19.04
CA LEU A 235 10.53 8.06 -17.67
C LEU A 235 11.02 9.15 -16.71
N LEU A 236 10.13 10.03 -16.29
CA LEU A 236 10.40 11.18 -15.41
C LEU A 236 9.53 11.18 -14.14
N ASP A 237 8.92 10.05 -13.82
CA ASP A 237 8.01 9.94 -12.67
C ASP A 237 8.68 10.12 -11.30
N ASN A 238 7.85 10.42 -10.30
CA ASN A 238 8.26 10.60 -8.91
C ASN A 238 9.31 11.72 -8.74
N ASN A 239 9.02 12.90 -9.29
CA ASN A 239 9.87 14.10 -9.18
C ASN A 239 9.01 15.31 -8.77
N HIS A 240 9.57 16.51 -8.84
CA HIS A 240 8.91 17.80 -8.58
C HIS A 240 8.80 18.64 -9.86
N LEU A 241 8.67 17.99 -11.03
CA LEU A 241 8.61 18.68 -12.31
C LEU A 241 7.26 19.39 -12.48
N GLU A 242 7.29 20.57 -13.08
CA GLU A 242 6.13 21.45 -13.19
C GLU A 242 5.92 21.99 -14.61
N GLY A 243 4.88 22.81 -14.78
CA GLY A 243 4.51 23.41 -16.05
C GLY A 243 3.51 22.57 -16.87
N PRO A 244 3.16 23.04 -18.08
CA PRO A 244 2.14 22.38 -18.90
C PRO A 244 2.64 21.13 -19.60
N ILE A 245 1.80 20.08 -19.56
CA ILE A 245 1.95 18.94 -20.45
C ILE A 245 1.42 19.37 -21.82
N SER A 246 2.35 19.73 -22.68
CA SER A 246 2.12 19.99 -24.10
C SER A 246 2.54 18.78 -24.93
N MET A 247 2.14 18.76 -26.19
CA MET A 247 2.52 17.70 -27.12
C MET A 247 4.04 17.60 -27.26
N PHE A 248 4.59 16.46 -26.86
CA PHE A 248 5.99 16.16 -27.10
C PHE A 248 6.24 15.89 -28.60
N PRO A 249 7.32 16.41 -29.20
CA PRO A 249 7.63 16.21 -30.63
C PRO A 249 8.23 14.83 -30.95
N PHE A 250 8.23 13.90 -29.99
CA PHE A 250 8.86 12.59 -30.09
C PHE A 250 8.01 11.63 -30.93
N LYS A 251 8.43 11.38 -32.19
CA LYS A 251 7.68 10.54 -33.15
C LYS A 251 7.90 9.04 -33.02
N LYS A 252 8.89 8.62 -32.22
CA LYS A 252 9.20 7.21 -31.91
C LYS A 252 8.78 6.81 -30.48
N LEU A 253 8.13 7.70 -29.75
CA LEU A 253 7.76 7.46 -28.36
C LEU A 253 6.82 6.27 -28.24
N ILE A 254 7.15 5.33 -27.36
CA ILE A 254 6.42 4.11 -27.01
C ILE A 254 5.87 4.25 -25.59
N VAL A 255 6.69 4.71 -24.64
CA VAL A 255 6.32 4.87 -23.23
C VAL A 255 6.60 6.30 -22.76
N LEU A 256 5.58 6.92 -22.16
CA LEU A 256 5.69 8.18 -21.45
C LEU A 256 5.22 8.01 -20.01
N SER A 257 6.11 8.21 -19.05
CA SER A 257 5.79 8.20 -17.63
C SER A 257 6.18 9.52 -16.97
N LEU A 258 5.18 10.28 -16.52
CA LEU A 258 5.31 11.54 -15.80
C LEU A 258 4.57 11.51 -14.47
N GLN A 259 4.17 10.33 -13.99
CA GLN A 259 3.34 10.20 -12.78
C GLN A 259 4.01 10.83 -11.55
N ASN A 260 3.21 11.27 -10.58
CA ASN A 260 3.69 11.80 -9.31
C ASN A 260 4.70 12.96 -9.49
N ASN A 261 4.19 14.05 -10.07
CA ASN A 261 4.90 15.32 -10.32
C ASN A 261 3.95 16.50 -10.02
N ASN A 262 4.37 17.72 -10.36
CA ASN A 262 3.63 18.97 -10.18
C ASN A 262 3.15 19.56 -11.52
N PHE A 263 2.99 18.76 -12.58
CA PHE A 263 2.54 19.26 -13.87
C PHE A 263 1.12 19.83 -13.79
N ALA A 264 0.88 20.95 -14.49
CA ALA A 264 -0.38 21.67 -14.47
C ALA A 264 -0.84 22.04 -15.87
N GLY A 265 -2.12 21.86 -16.18
CA GLY A 265 -2.68 22.11 -17.50
C GLY A 265 -2.35 21.00 -18.51
N LEU A 266 -3.39 20.59 -19.25
CA LEU A 266 -3.32 19.49 -20.19
C LEU A 266 -3.69 19.94 -21.61
N SER A 267 -2.78 19.75 -22.57
CA SER A 267 -3.05 20.03 -23.99
C SER A 267 -2.67 18.84 -24.87
N PHE A 268 -3.70 18.07 -25.26
CA PHE A 268 -3.57 16.93 -26.17
C PHE A 268 -3.80 17.30 -27.66
N ASN A 269 -3.90 18.59 -28.00
CA ASN A 269 -4.18 19.03 -29.36
C ASN A 269 -3.02 18.69 -30.32
N GLY A 270 -3.24 17.75 -31.25
CA GLY A 270 -2.30 17.40 -32.32
C GLY A 270 -2.19 15.88 -32.58
N SER A 271 -1.04 15.45 -33.13
CA SER A 271 -0.75 14.04 -33.44
C SER A 271 0.36 13.47 -32.55
N TRP A 272 -0.02 12.55 -31.67
CA TRP A 272 0.89 11.73 -30.88
C TRP A 272 1.69 10.75 -31.73
N SER A 273 2.71 10.14 -31.14
CA SER A 273 3.47 9.05 -31.76
C SER A 273 2.54 7.89 -32.13
N PRO A 274 2.61 7.37 -33.37
CA PRO A 274 1.83 6.20 -33.78
C PRO A 274 2.29 4.90 -33.08
N GLN A 275 3.48 4.91 -32.47
CA GLN A 275 4.05 3.78 -31.73
C GLN A 275 3.72 3.82 -30.23
N LEU A 276 2.99 4.83 -29.77
CA LEU A 276 2.73 5.04 -28.35
C LEU A 276 1.83 3.93 -27.79
N GLU A 277 2.34 3.22 -26.80
CA GLU A 277 1.68 2.09 -26.14
C GLU A 277 1.23 2.43 -24.72
N SER A 278 1.97 3.29 -24.02
CA SER A 278 1.68 3.63 -22.63
C SER A 278 1.85 5.12 -22.34
N ILE A 279 0.84 5.71 -21.72
CA ILE A 279 0.88 7.03 -21.12
C ILE A 279 0.49 6.90 -19.66
N ASP A 280 1.39 7.28 -18.77
CA ASP A 280 1.09 7.47 -17.36
C ASP A 280 1.45 8.89 -16.92
N ILE A 281 0.42 9.70 -16.69
CA ILE A 281 0.54 11.07 -16.19
C ILE A 281 -0.35 11.28 -14.95
N SER A 282 -0.60 10.18 -14.22
CA SER A 282 -1.35 10.18 -12.95
C SER A 282 -0.66 11.00 -11.86
N SER A 283 -1.39 11.33 -10.79
CA SER A 283 -0.88 12.01 -9.59
C SER A 283 -0.14 13.31 -9.94
N ASN A 284 -0.82 14.24 -10.59
CA ASN A 284 -0.31 15.56 -10.97
C ASN A 284 -1.36 16.63 -10.61
N SER A 285 -1.15 17.88 -11.03
CA SER A 285 -2.10 18.98 -10.86
C SER A 285 -2.78 19.37 -12.19
N LEU A 286 -3.02 18.39 -13.08
CA LEU A 286 -3.56 18.65 -14.41
C LEU A 286 -5.00 19.16 -14.33
N THR A 287 -5.29 20.23 -15.05
CA THR A 287 -6.61 20.88 -15.15
C THR A 287 -7.05 20.95 -16.60
N GLY A 288 -8.35 21.20 -16.80
CA GLY A 288 -8.96 21.37 -18.11
C GLY A 288 -9.71 20.14 -18.59
N GLN A 289 -10.24 20.24 -19.80
CA GLN A 289 -11.03 19.20 -20.45
C GLN A 289 -10.17 18.34 -21.36
N PHE A 290 -10.62 17.11 -21.61
CA PHE A 290 -10.10 16.32 -22.71
C PHE A 290 -10.36 17.02 -24.05
N PRO A 291 -9.43 16.94 -25.02
CA PRO A 291 -9.66 17.49 -26.35
C PRO A 291 -10.76 16.71 -27.10
N SER A 292 -11.42 17.41 -28.02
CA SER A 292 -12.44 16.82 -28.88
C SER A 292 -11.88 15.86 -29.94
N ASN A 293 -10.61 16.01 -30.33
CA ASN A 293 -9.97 15.16 -31.33
C ASN A 293 -8.48 14.91 -31.02
N VAL A 294 -8.04 13.67 -31.18
CA VAL A 294 -6.64 13.24 -30.99
C VAL A 294 -6.28 12.22 -32.08
N SER A 295 -5.08 12.33 -32.66
CA SER A 295 -4.54 11.34 -33.60
C SER A 295 -3.23 10.72 -33.09
N GLY A 296 -2.90 9.54 -33.59
CA GLY A 296 -1.66 8.81 -33.25
C GLY A 296 -1.80 7.69 -32.21
N LEU A 297 -2.88 7.66 -31.42
CA LEU A 297 -3.01 6.71 -30.30
C LEU A 297 -3.52 5.30 -30.69
N LYS A 298 -3.26 4.83 -31.92
CA LYS A 298 -3.80 3.55 -32.40
C LYS A 298 -3.26 2.33 -31.64
N ASN A 299 -2.02 2.41 -31.17
CA ASN A 299 -1.37 1.35 -30.41
C ASN A 299 -1.48 1.53 -28.89
N LEU A 300 -2.18 2.58 -28.42
CA LEU A 300 -2.24 2.90 -27.01
C LEU A 300 -2.98 1.79 -26.25
N HIS A 301 -2.26 1.16 -25.34
CA HIS A 301 -2.72 0.05 -24.53
C HIS A 301 -3.03 0.46 -23.09
N VAL A 302 -2.23 1.38 -22.55
CA VAL A 302 -2.35 1.90 -21.18
C VAL A 302 -2.53 3.41 -21.20
N LEU A 303 -3.57 3.89 -20.52
CA LEU A 303 -3.83 5.31 -20.31
C LEU A 303 -4.18 5.56 -18.84
N TYR A 304 -3.23 6.13 -18.10
CA TYR A 304 -3.39 6.51 -16.69
C TYR A 304 -3.30 8.03 -16.52
N LEU A 305 -4.39 8.60 -15.99
CA LEU A 305 -4.60 10.02 -15.73
C LEU A 305 -5.17 10.27 -14.33
N SER A 306 -5.18 9.25 -13.47
CA SER A 306 -5.82 9.30 -12.16
C SER A 306 -5.18 10.32 -11.22
N SER A 307 -5.93 10.76 -10.21
CA SER A 307 -5.48 11.73 -9.21
C SER A 307 -4.98 13.04 -9.84
N ASN A 308 -5.88 13.72 -10.54
CA ASN A 308 -5.68 15.02 -11.16
C ASN A 308 -6.93 15.91 -10.93
N HIS A 309 -7.01 17.06 -11.61
CA HIS A 309 -8.14 17.98 -11.56
C HIS A 309 -8.82 18.13 -12.93
N LEU A 310 -8.84 17.07 -13.74
CA LEU A 310 -9.47 17.06 -15.05
C LEU A 310 -11.00 17.17 -14.92
N ASN A 311 -11.63 17.86 -15.86
CA ASN A 311 -13.07 18.10 -15.85
C ASN A 311 -13.71 17.89 -17.24
N GLY A 312 -15.02 18.10 -17.32
CA GLY A 312 -15.80 17.85 -18.54
C GLY A 312 -16.02 16.36 -18.82
N SER A 313 -16.50 16.03 -20.01
CA SER A 313 -16.86 14.67 -20.40
C SER A 313 -15.71 13.88 -21.02
N ILE A 314 -15.70 12.57 -20.79
CA ILE A 314 -14.81 11.65 -21.52
C ILE A 314 -15.21 11.63 -23.00
N PRO A 315 -14.29 11.97 -23.93
CA PRO A 315 -14.58 12.03 -25.35
C PRO A 315 -14.69 10.62 -25.97
N SER A 316 -15.50 10.51 -27.03
CA SER A 316 -15.81 9.23 -27.67
C SER A 316 -14.61 8.48 -28.25
N TRP A 317 -13.54 9.19 -28.62
CA TRP A 317 -12.34 8.57 -29.16
C TRP A 317 -11.65 7.63 -28.16
N ILE A 318 -11.75 7.88 -26.83
CA ILE A 318 -11.20 6.99 -25.81
C ILE A 318 -11.91 5.63 -25.86
N PHE A 319 -13.24 5.64 -25.94
CA PHE A 319 -14.08 4.43 -25.99
C PHE A 319 -13.95 3.66 -27.31
N GLY A 320 -13.33 4.25 -28.33
CA GLY A 320 -13.05 3.64 -29.62
C GLY A 320 -11.58 3.35 -29.91
N LEU A 321 -10.67 3.52 -28.93
CA LEU A 321 -9.28 3.15 -29.12
C LEU A 321 -9.15 1.62 -29.35
N PRO A 322 -8.53 1.18 -30.46
CA PRO A 322 -8.61 -0.21 -30.89
C PRO A 322 -7.73 -1.17 -30.08
N SER A 323 -6.79 -0.65 -29.28
CA SER A 323 -5.83 -1.43 -28.51
C SER A 323 -5.93 -1.21 -27.00
N LEU A 324 -6.81 -0.30 -26.54
CA LEU A 324 -6.84 0.11 -25.14
C LEU A 324 -7.26 -1.04 -24.22
N GLY A 325 -6.38 -1.43 -23.32
CA GLY A 325 -6.58 -2.49 -22.33
C GLY A 325 -6.79 -1.95 -20.91
N TRP A 326 -6.01 -0.92 -20.54
CA TRP A 326 -6.05 -0.31 -19.21
C TRP A 326 -6.39 1.16 -19.29
N LEU A 327 -7.48 1.54 -18.62
CA LEU A 327 -7.93 2.92 -18.49
C LEU A 327 -8.12 3.27 -17.02
N ASP A 328 -7.34 4.22 -16.50
CA ASP A 328 -7.55 4.78 -15.16
C ASP A 328 -7.69 6.31 -15.24
N LEU A 329 -8.91 6.79 -15.00
CA LEU A 329 -9.25 8.20 -14.91
C LEU A 329 -9.74 8.57 -13.49
N SER A 330 -9.49 7.72 -12.50
CA SER A 330 -10.03 7.87 -11.16
C SER A 330 -9.55 9.14 -10.45
N ASN A 331 -10.29 9.59 -9.43
CA ASN A 331 -9.94 10.72 -8.59
C ASN A 331 -9.68 12.01 -9.41
N ASN A 332 -10.71 12.45 -10.13
CA ASN A 332 -10.73 13.66 -10.94
C ASN A 332 -12.10 14.37 -10.75
N THR A 333 -12.40 15.38 -11.57
CA THR A 333 -13.72 16.07 -11.60
C THR A 333 -14.46 15.84 -12.92
N ILE A 334 -14.23 14.68 -13.57
CA ILE A 334 -14.81 14.32 -14.86
C ILE A 334 -16.30 14.07 -14.68
N SER A 335 -17.11 14.56 -15.62
CA SER A 335 -18.57 14.49 -15.58
C SER A 335 -19.15 13.91 -16.88
N GLY A 336 -20.48 13.90 -17.02
CA GLY A 336 -21.14 13.35 -18.20
C GLY A 336 -21.29 11.82 -18.15
N GLN A 337 -21.68 11.22 -19.27
CA GLN A 337 -22.02 9.80 -19.34
C GLN A 337 -20.85 8.94 -19.83
N ILE A 338 -20.79 7.69 -19.36
CA ILE A 338 -19.94 6.65 -19.96
C ILE A 338 -20.63 6.20 -21.26
N GLN A 339 -20.05 6.53 -22.41
CA GLN A 339 -20.64 6.18 -23.70
C GLN A 339 -20.38 4.71 -24.07
N GLU A 340 -21.06 4.23 -25.11
CA GLU A 340 -20.84 2.88 -25.62
C GLU A 340 -19.42 2.74 -26.22
N PHE A 341 -18.75 1.66 -25.84
CA PHE A 341 -17.46 1.23 -26.34
C PHE A 341 -17.61 0.58 -27.71
N THR A 342 -16.82 1.05 -28.67
CA THR A 342 -16.76 0.45 -30.01
C THR A 342 -15.64 -0.59 -30.12
N SER A 343 -14.62 -0.51 -29.26
CA SER A 343 -13.57 -1.52 -29.11
C SER A 343 -13.95 -2.60 -28.10
N LYS A 344 -13.36 -3.80 -28.24
CA LYS A 344 -13.55 -4.97 -27.36
C LYS A 344 -12.25 -5.45 -26.70
N THR A 345 -11.37 -4.52 -26.37
CA THR A 345 -10.01 -4.81 -25.86
C THR A 345 -9.82 -4.59 -24.37
N LEU A 346 -10.80 -4.00 -23.68
CA LEU A 346 -10.63 -3.60 -22.28
C LEU A 346 -10.42 -4.79 -21.36
N TYR A 347 -9.44 -4.63 -20.48
CA TYR A 347 -9.11 -5.51 -19.38
C TYR A 347 -9.40 -4.84 -18.03
N TYR A 348 -9.04 -3.56 -17.87
CA TYR A 348 -9.20 -2.79 -16.65
C TYR A 348 -9.79 -1.43 -16.95
N ILE A 349 -10.80 -1.04 -16.17
CA ILE A 349 -11.30 0.34 -16.16
C ILE A 349 -11.52 0.82 -14.72
N SER A 350 -10.96 1.99 -14.42
CA SER A 350 -11.26 2.74 -13.21
C SER A 350 -11.69 4.16 -13.55
N LEU A 351 -12.91 4.52 -13.12
CA LEU A 351 -13.45 5.88 -13.15
C LEU A 351 -13.82 6.36 -11.74
N GLN A 352 -13.34 5.66 -10.71
CA GLN A 352 -13.68 5.92 -9.32
C GLN A 352 -13.51 7.39 -8.93
N LYS A 353 -14.33 7.93 -8.00
CA LYS A 353 -14.19 9.30 -7.47
C LYS A 353 -14.20 10.35 -8.58
N ASN A 354 -15.32 10.44 -9.29
CA ASN A 354 -15.60 11.44 -10.31
C ASN A 354 -17.07 11.90 -10.20
N GLN A 355 -17.59 12.59 -11.20
CA GLN A 355 -18.97 13.07 -11.30
C GLN A 355 -19.71 12.40 -12.48
N MET A 356 -19.35 11.16 -12.82
CA MET A 356 -19.95 10.42 -13.93
C MET A 356 -21.43 10.13 -13.64
N GLN A 357 -22.29 10.26 -14.65
CA GLN A 357 -23.74 10.14 -14.54
C GLN A 357 -24.33 9.19 -15.60
N GLY A 358 -25.61 8.85 -15.45
CA GLY A 358 -26.31 7.93 -16.35
C GLY A 358 -26.01 6.45 -16.04
N SER A 359 -26.46 5.56 -16.91
CA SER A 359 -26.33 4.11 -16.74
C SER A 359 -24.97 3.58 -17.17
N ILE A 360 -24.58 2.43 -16.62
CA ILE A 360 -23.42 1.67 -17.09
C ILE A 360 -23.74 1.12 -18.51
N PRO A 361 -22.93 1.44 -19.54
CA PRO A 361 -23.23 1.10 -20.94
C PRO A 361 -23.13 -0.41 -21.19
N LYS A 362 -23.98 -0.91 -22.08
CA LYS A 362 -24.08 -2.37 -22.35
C LYS A 362 -22.81 -2.90 -22.98
N SER A 363 -22.15 -2.13 -23.84
CA SER A 363 -20.87 -2.45 -24.46
C SER A 363 -19.76 -2.76 -23.45
N LEU A 364 -19.77 -2.10 -22.28
CA LEU A 364 -18.78 -2.32 -21.23
C LEU A 364 -19.03 -3.67 -20.54
N LEU A 365 -20.31 -3.98 -20.32
CA LEU A 365 -20.78 -5.22 -19.71
C LEU A 365 -20.77 -6.43 -20.66
N ILE A 366 -20.12 -6.32 -21.83
CA ILE A 366 -19.87 -7.44 -22.76
C ILE A 366 -18.42 -7.51 -23.23
N GLN A 367 -17.52 -6.76 -22.58
CA GLN A 367 -16.09 -6.83 -22.87
C GLN A 367 -15.57 -8.24 -22.56
N PRO A 368 -14.96 -8.95 -23.54
CA PRO A 368 -14.63 -10.37 -23.39
C PRO A 368 -13.46 -10.65 -22.44
N ARG A 369 -12.66 -9.62 -22.12
CA ARG A 369 -11.44 -9.72 -21.30
C ARG A 369 -11.50 -8.87 -20.03
N LEU A 370 -12.65 -8.24 -19.75
CA LEU A 370 -12.77 -7.30 -18.63
C LEU A 370 -12.63 -8.04 -17.30
N ASP A 371 -11.61 -7.67 -16.55
CA ASP A 371 -11.21 -8.26 -15.28
C ASP A 371 -11.59 -7.34 -14.12
N SER A 372 -11.41 -6.03 -14.26
CA SER A 372 -11.74 -5.05 -13.23
C SER A 372 -12.63 -3.92 -13.74
N LEU A 373 -13.78 -3.77 -13.09
CA LEU A 373 -14.72 -2.66 -13.29
C LEU A 373 -14.86 -1.87 -11.99
N ILE A 374 -14.20 -0.71 -11.92
CA ILE A 374 -14.17 0.15 -10.73
C ILE A 374 -14.75 1.52 -11.10
N VAL A 375 -16.00 1.78 -10.74
CA VAL A 375 -16.70 3.05 -11.05
C VAL A 375 -17.35 3.66 -9.81
N SER A 376 -16.84 3.31 -8.63
CA SER A 376 -17.36 3.75 -7.34
C SER A 376 -17.23 5.26 -7.11
N GLN A 377 -18.02 5.81 -6.19
CA GLN A 377 -18.01 7.23 -5.81
C GLN A 377 -18.24 8.15 -7.02
N ASN A 378 -19.39 7.93 -7.68
CA ASN A 378 -19.85 8.69 -8.83
C ASN A 378 -21.36 8.98 -8.69
N ASN A 379 -21.99 9.46 -9.77
CA ASN A 379 -23.41 9.77 -9.84
C ASN A 379 -24.15 8.84 -10.83
N LEU A 380 -23.65 7.62 -11.05
CA LEU A 380 -24.24 6.65 -11.98
C LEU A 380 -25.60 6.18 -11.48
N SER A 381 -26.56 6.00 -12.38
CA SER A 381 -27.95 5.67 -12.06
C SER A 381 -28.53 4.56 -12.94
N GLY A 382 -29.74 4.12 -12.62
CA GLY A 382 -30.39 3.00 -13.31
C GLY A 382 -29.90 1.63 -12.81
N PRO A 383 -30.37 0.54 -13.42
CA PRO A 383 -30.10 -0.80 -12.93
C PRO A 383 -28.71 -1.32 -13.31
N ILE A 384 -28.17 -2.21 -12.48
CA ILE A 384 -27.06 -3.09 -12.88
C ILE A 384 -27.62 -4.09 -13.89
N ALA A 385 -27.33 -3.89 -15.18
CA ALA A 385 -27.90 -4.71 -16.24
C ALA A 385 -27.39 -6.16 -16.15
N SER A 386 -28.30 -7.14 -16.25
CA SER A 386 -27.97 -8.58 -16.28
C SER A 386 -27.04 -9.00 -17.41
N THR A 387 -26.79 -8.13 -18.39
CA THR A 387 -25.74 -8.31 -19.39
C THR A 387 -24.36 -8.56 -18.76
N ILE A 388 -24.08 -8.02 -17.56
CA ILE A 388 -22.84 -8.25 -16.82
C ILE A 388 -22.53 -9.74 -16.63
N CYS A 389 -23.55 -10.59 -16.61
CA CYS A 389 -23.41 -12.05 -16.54
C CYS A 389 -22.57 -12.66 -17.66
N LYS A 390 -22.37 -11.93 -18.78
CA LYS A 390 -21.54 -12.37 -19.91
C LYS A 390 -20.04 -12.18 -19.66
N VAL A 391 -19.66 -11.31 -18.72
CA VAL A 391 -18.25 -10.99 -18.41
C VAL A 391 -17.70 -12.00 -17.41
N LYS A 392 -17.53 -13.26 -17.81
CA LYS A 392 -17.07 -14.34 -16.91
C LYS A 392 -15.63 -14.17 -16.42
N THR A 393 -14.88 -13.23 -16.97
CA THR A 393 -13.50 -12.88 -16.60
C THR A 393 -13.39 -11.96 -15.39
N LEU A 394 -14.51 -11.35 -14.96
CA LEU A 394 -14.46 -10.31 -13.92
C LEU A 394 -13.99 -10.87 -12.58
N SER A 395 -12.93 -10.28 -12.04
CA SER A 395 -12.38 -10.58 -10.72
C SER A 395 -12.64 -9.47 -9.69
N GLN A 396 -12.85 -8.23 -10.16
CA GLN A 396 -13.15 -7.06 -9.34
C GLN A 396 -14.34 -6.29 -9.88
N LEU A 397 -15.37 -6.14 -9.03
CA LEU A 397 -16.53 -5.30 -9.30
C LEU A 397 -16.71 -4.33 -8.14
N ASP A 398 -16.43 -3.05 -8.39
CA ASP A 398 -16.65 -1.97 -7.43
C ASP A 398 -17.55 -0.87 -8.06
N LEU A 399 -18.80 -0.87 -7.63
CA LEU A 399 -19.86 0.06 -8.03
C LEU A 399 -20.31 0.94 -6.85
N GLY A 400 -19.62 0.89 -5.72
CA GLY A 400 -20.08 1.50 -4.47
C GLY A 400 -20.24 3.03 -4.54
N GLY A 401 -21.12 3.64 -3.75
CA GLY A 401 -21.27 5.10 -3.69
C GLY A 401 -21.77 5.72 -5.00
N ASN A 402 -22.90 5.21 -5.52
CA ASN A 402 -23.55 5.69 -6.73
C ASN A 402 -25.07 5.85 -6.47
N LYS A 403 -25.87 6.03 -7.53
CA LYS A 403 -27.34 6.08 -7.51
C LYS A 403 -27.98 4.89 -8.24
N LEU A 404 -27.30 3.74 -8.26
CA LEU A 404 -27.79 2.54 -8.92
C LEU A 404 -29.03 2.00 -8.20
N GLU A 405 -29.97 1.44 -8.94
CA GLU A 405 -31.26 0.98 -8.42
C GLU A 405 -31.65 -0.40 -8.98
N GLY A 406 -32.80 -0.92 -8.57
CA GLY A 406 -33.28 -2.23 -9.01
C GLY A 406 -32.63 -3.39 -8.28
N LEU A 407 -32.59 -4.57 -8.91
CA LEU A 407 -32.12 -5.81 -8.31
C LEU A 407 -30.63 -6.05 -8.60
N ILE A 408 -29.94 -6.72 -7.69
CA ILE A 408 -28.61 -7.28 -7.94
C ILE A 408 -28.77 -8.47 -8.92
N PRO A 409 -28.09 -8.49 -10.08
CA PRO A 409 -28.19 -9.61 -11.02
C PRO A 409 -27.76 -10.92 -10.37
N GLN A 410 -28.63 -11.93 -10.45
CA GLN A 410 -28.42 -13.23 -9.82
C GLN A 410 -27.03 -13.79 -10.10
N CYS A 411 -26.67 -13.92 -11.38
CA CYS A 411 -25.43 -14.53 -11.86
C CYS A 411 -24.11 -14.06 -11.21
N LEU A 412 -24.08 -12.92 -10.52
CA LEU A 412 -22.90 -12.45 -9.80
C LEU A 412 -22.49 -13.43 -8.68
N ASP A 413 -23.44 -14.22 -8.16
CA ASP A 413 -23.20 -15.29 -7.18
C ASP A 413 -22.48 -16.53 -7.76
N GLU A 414 -22.64 -16.76 -9.06
CA GLU A 414 -22.01 -17.82 -9.87
C GLU A 414 -20.67 -17.39 -10.49
N MET A 415 -20.23 -16.13 -10.33
CA MET A 415 -18.97 -15.66 -10.90
C MET A 415 -17.78 -16.18 -10.12
N SER A 416 -17.22 -17.29 -10.59
CA SER A 416 -16.17 -18.03 -9.88
C SER A 416 -14.87 -17.26 -9.69
N LEU A 417 -14.57 -16.24 -10.51
CA LEU A 417 -13.32 -15.47 -10.41
C LEU A 417 -13.44 -14.20 -9.54
N LEU A 418 -14.66 -13.82 -9.14
CA LEU A 418 -14.91 -12.58 -8.42
C LEU A 418 -14.36 -12.68 -6.99
N TRP A 419 -13.34 -11.88 -6.65
CA TRP A 419 -12.80 -11.81 -5.29
C TRP A 419 -13.26 -10.56 -4.54
N LEU A 420 -13.52 -9.46 -5.27
CA LEU A 420 -14.08 -8.20 -4.74
C LEU A 420 -15.44 -7.92 -5.35
N PHE A 421 -16.47 -7.83 -4.49
CA PHE A 421 -17.81 -7.42 -4.87
C PHE A 421 -18.31 -6.28 -3.96
N ASP A 422 -18.22 -5.05 -4.44
CA ASP A 422 -18.72 -3.86 -3.75
C ASP A 422 -19.82 -3.17 -4.57
N VAL A 423 -21.02 -3.10 -3.99
CA VAL A 423 -22.19 -2.35 -4.51
C VAL A 423 -22.79 -1.44 -3.45
N SER A 424 -21.99 -1.12 -2.42
CA SER A 424 -22.44 -0.36 -1.26
C SER A 424 -22.93 1.05 -1.61
N ASN A 425 -23.68 1.67 -0.71
CA ASN A 425 -24.11 3.07 -0.81
C ASN A 425 -24.77 3.38 -2.17
N ASN A 426 -25.84 2.66 -2.48
CA ASN A 426 -26.65 2.79 -3.68
C ASN A 426 -28.15 2.77 -3.29
N SER A 427 -29.05 2.58 -4.25
CA SER A 427 -30.50 2.39 -4.05
C SER A 427 -30.97 1.01 -4.49
N LEU A 428 -30.10 -0.01 -4.41
CA LEU A 428 -30.42 -1.39 -4.79
C LEU A 428 -31.44 -1.99 -3.83
N SER A 429 -32.28 -2.90 -4.32
CA SER A 429 -33.42 -3.47 -3.62
C SER A 429 -33.56 -4.97 -3.89
N GLY A 430 -34.54 -5.60 -3.24
CA GLY A 430 -34.77 -7.04 -3.31
C GLY A 430 -33.88 -7.81 -2.32
N THR A 431 -33.88 -9.13 -2.45
CA THR A 431 -33.17 -10.02 -1.52
C THR A 431 -31.70 -10.22 -1.90
N VAL A 432 -30.84 -10.39 -0.90
CA VAL A 432 -29.46 -10.89 -1.14
C VAL A 432 -29.56 -12.34 -1.62
N ASN A 433 -29.16 -12.57 -2.88
CA ASN A 433 -29.56 -13.74 -3.68
C ASN A 433 -29.13 -15.11 -3.13
N THR A 434 -29.84 -16.19 -3.51
CA THR A 434 -29.90 -17.45 -2.74
C THR A 434 -28.95 -18.60 -3.15
N THR A 435 -27.92 -18.39 -3.99
CA THR A 435 -27.04 -19.51 -4.43
C THR A 435 -25.59 -19.10 -4.73
N PHE A 436 -24.82 -18.69 -3.71
CA PHE A 436 -23.36 -18.60 -3.85
C PHE A 436 -22.75 -19.97 -4.16
N SER A 437 -22.06 -20.07 -5.29
CA SER A 437 -21.49 -21.33 -5.77
C SER A 437 -20.34 -21.86 -4.89
N ILE A 438 -20.22 -23.18 -4.78
CA ILE A 438 -19.09 -23.83 -4.10
C ILE A 438 -17.80 -23.51 -4.87
N GLY A 439 -16.74 -23.14 -4.14
CA GLY A 439 -15.43 -22.84 -4.73
C GLY A 439 -15.29 -21.40 -5.26
N ASN A 440 -16.23 -20.52 -4.93
CA ASN A 440 -16.15 -19.10 -5.26
C ASN A 440 -14.92 -18.44 -4.59
N GLN A 441 -14.28 -17.49 -5.28
CA GLN A 441 -13.07 -16.77 -4.87
C GLN A 441 -13.34 -15.49 -4.07
N LEU A 442 -14.61 -15.21 -3.71
CA LEU A 442 -15.03 -14.02 -2.96
C LEU A 442 -14.28 -13.91 -1.63
N GLN A 443 -13.58 -12.78 -1.47
CA GLN A 443 -12.88 -12.38 -0.25
C GLN A 443 -13.56 -11.19 0.42
N ILE A 444 -14.13 -10.28 -0.38
CA ILE A 444 -14.80 -9.07 0.09
C ILE A 444 -16.18 -8.97 -0.56
N ILE A 445 -17.21 -8.91 0.27
CA ILE A 445 -18.57 -8.60 -0.12
C ILE A 445 -19.01 -7.37 0.67
N ASN A 446 -19.32 -6.28 -0.05
CA ASN A 446 -19.86 -5.07 0.54
C ASN A 446 -21.13 -4.65 -0.20
N MET A 447 -22.26 -4.78 0.48
CA MET A 447 -23.57 -4.36 -0.03
C MET A 447 -24.26 -3.37 0.90
N GLY A 448 -23.52 -2.81 1.86
CA GLY A 448 -24.09 -1.93 2.86
C GLY A 448 -24.63 -0.61 2.29
N GLY A 449 -25.61 0.02 2.94
CA GLY A 449 -26.16 1.31 2.47
C GLY A 449 -27.05 1.18 1.23
N ASN A 450 -27.96 0.21 1.25
CA ASN A 450 -28.92 -0.06 0.18
C ASN A 450 -30.33 -0.28 0.78
N LYS A 451 -31.27 -0.79 -0.01
CA LYS A 451 -32.65 -1.16 0.39
C LYS A 451 -32.86 -2.68 0.31
N LEU A 452 -31.81 -3.46 0.61
CA LEU A 452 -31.86 -4.92 0.51
C LEU A 452 -32.68 -5.50 1.66
N GLU A 453 -33.58 -6.43 1.34
CA GLU A 453 -34.52 -7.02 2.29
C GLU A 453 -34.34 -8.54 2.43
N GLY A 454 -35.15 -9.16 3.29
CA GLY A 454 -35.12 -10.60 3.51
C GLY A 454 -34.01 -11.04 4.45
N LYS A 455 -33.43 -12.21 4.18
CA LYS A 455 -32.51 -12.91 5.08
C LYS A 455 -31.08 -12.85 4.55
N VAL A 456 -30.10 -12.99 5.44
CA VAL A 456 -28.72 -13.27 5.04
C VAL A 456 -28.67 -14.69 4.42
N PRO A 457 -28.22 -14.86 3.17
CA PRO A 457 -28.37 -16.12 2.45
C PRO A 457 -27.42 -17.20 2.98
N PRO A 458 -27.94 -18.38 3.41
CA PRO A 458 -27.12 -19.47 3.96
C PRO A 458 -26.00 -19.97 3.03
N SER A 459 -26.18 -19.81 1.72
CA SER A 459 -25.16 -20.21 0.73
C SER A 459 -23.84 -19.45 0.86
N LEU A 460 -23.78 -18.32 1.58
CA LEU A 460 -22.51 -17.63 1.89
C LEU A 460 -21.49 -18.52 2.58
N ILE A 461 -21.92 -19.62 3.23
CA ILE A 461 -21.02 -20.64 3.81
C ILE A 461 -20.09 -21.30 2.78
N ASN A 462 -20.44 -21.19 1.49
CA ASN A 462 -19.65 -21.71 0.36
C ASN A 462 -18.47 -20.81 -0.01
N CYS A 463 -18.48 -19.54 0.40
CA CYS A 463 -17.41 -18.56 0.14
C CYS A 463 -16.27 -18.76 1.15
N LYS A 464 -15.48 -19.81 0.99
CA LYS A 464 -14.45 -20.21 1.98
C LYS A 464 -13.35 -19.18 2.22
N TYR A 465 -13.09 -18.29 1.26
CA TYR A 465 -12.09 -17.22 1.35
C TYR A 465 -12.66 -15.90 1.86
N LEU A 466 -13.96 -15.84 2.23
CA LEU A 466 -14.62 -14.60 2.60
C LEU A 466 -14.03 -14.05 3.90
N GLY A 467 -13.25 -12.96 3.77
CA GLY A 467 -12.63 -12.24 4.87
C GLY A 467 -13.46 -11.07 5.38
N GLN A 468 -14.26 -10.46 4.51
CA GLN A 468 -15.08 -9.29 4.84
C GLN A 468 -16.49 -9.42 4.28
N LEU A 469 -17.49 -9.27 5.16
CA LEU A 469 -18.90 -9.18 4.82
C LEU A 469 -19.52 -7.94 5.47
N ASP A 470 -19.95 -6.99 4.64
CA ASP A 470 -20.72 -5.82 5.08
C ASP A 470 -22.09 -5.79 4.39
N LEU A 471 -23.14 -5.97 5.20
CA LEU A 471 -24.54 -5.87 4.81
C LEU A 471 -25.27 -4.77 5.62
N GLY A 472 -24.53 -3.89 6.29
CA GLY A 472 -25.09 -2.89 7.19
C GLY A 472 -25.90 -1.81 6.45
N ASN A 473 -26.77 -1.09 7.15
CA ASN A 473 -27.63 -0.05 6.58
C ASN A 473 -28.49 -0.59 5.42
N ASN A 474 -29.32 -1.58 5.72
CA ASN A 474 -30.25 -2.23 4.81
C ASN A 474 -31.59 -2.51 5.54
N GLU A 475 -32.47 -3.28 4.92
CA GLU A 475 -33.80 -3.64 5.43
C GLU A 475 -33.89 -5.14 5.80
N LEU A 476 -32.75 -5.80 6.08
CA LEU A 476 -32.69 -7.23 6.38
C LEU A 476 -33.46 -7.55 7.66
N ASN A 477 -34.27 -8.60 7.63
CA ASN A 477 -35.19 -8.97 8.70
C ASN A 477 -35.13 -10.48 8.96
N ASP A 478 -34.29 -10.88 9.91
CA ASP A 478 -34.13 -12.26 10.35
C ASP A 478 -33.48 -12.32 11.74
N ILE A 479 -33.27 -13.53 12.26
CA ILE A 479 -32.40 -13.78 13.40
C ILE A 479 -30.91 -13.72 13.02
N PHE A 480 -30.02 -13.70 14.01
CA PHE A 480 -28.58 -13.68 13.79
C PHE A 480 -28.09 -14.92 13.00
N PRO A 481 -27.37 -14.74 11.86
CA PRO A 481 -26.88 -15.83 11.02
C PRO A 481 -25.64 -16.52 11.61
N LYS A 482 -25.84 -17.31 12.67
CA LYS A 482 -24.75 -17.96 13.43
C LYS A 482 -23.82 -18.84 12.59
N TRP A 483 -24.31 -19.41 11.49
CA TRP A 483 -23.53 -20.26 10.59
C TRP A 483 -22.41 -19.50 9.88
N LEU A 484 -22.44 -18.16 9.83
CA LEU A 484 -21.31 -17.35 9.32
C LEU A 484 -20.02 -17.60 10.12
N GLY A 485 -20.14 -17.96 11.39
CA GLY A 485 -18.98 -18.21 12.24
C GLY A 485 -18.19 -19.47 11.89
N ALA A 486 -18.69 -20.30 10.98
CA ALA A 486 -17.97 -21.44 10.42
C ALA A 486 -17.10 -21.07 9.19
N LEU A 487 -17.11 -19.81 8.74
CA LEU A 487 -16.21 -19.33 7.69
C LEU A 487 -14.80 -19.17 8.25
N PRO A 488 -13.79 -19.80 7.62
CA PRO A 488 -12.44 -19.89 8.20
C PRO A 488 -11.67 -18.56 8.15
N ASP A 489 -11.96 -17.70 7.17
CA ASP A 489 -11.20 -16.46 6.96
C ASP A 489 -11.95 -15.19 7.40
N LEU A 490 -13.19 -15.30 7.89
CA LEU A 490 -14.05 -14.15 8.18
C LEU A 490 -13.48 -13.32 9.34
N ARG A 491 -13.02 -12.10 9.01
CA ARG A 491 -12.41 -11.14 9.94
C ARG A 491 -13.28 -9.93 10.22
N ILE A 492 -14.09 -9.51 9.24
CA ILE A 492 -14.94 -8.33 9.34
C ILE A 492 -16.37 -8.72 9.03
N LEU A 493 -17.26 -8.48 9.99
CA LEU A 493 -18.70 -8.66 9.86
C LEU A 493 -19.43 -7.39 10.28
N SER A 494 -20.18 -6.80 9.35
CA SER A 494 -21.09 -5.69 9.63
C SER A 494 -22.50 -6.06 9.20
N LEU A 495 -23.42 -6.03 10.16
CA LEU A 495 -24.87 -6.18 9.97
C LEU A 495 -25.64 -4.99 10.56
N ARG A 496 -24.93 -3.88 10.87
CA ARG A 496 -25.50 -2.72 11.54
C ARG A 496 -26.72 -2.14 10.83
N SER A 497 -27.57 -1.41 11.54
CA SER A 497 -28.69 -0.65 10.95
C SER A 497 -29.54 -1.51 10.00
N ASN A 498 -30.10 -2.58 10.54
CA ASN A 498 -31.03 -3.49 9.87
C ASN A 498 -32.25 -3.76 10.79
N LYS A 499 -33.12 -4.68 10.42
CA LYS A 499 -34.28 -5.14 11.20
C LYS A 499 -34.03 -6.50 11.86
N LEU A 500 -32.77 -6.88 12.10
CA LEU A 500 -32.46 -8.18 12.68
C LEU A 500 -32.91 -8.25 14.14
N TYR A 501 -33.32 -9.42 14.63
CA TYR A 501 -33.93 -9.55 15.96
C TYR A 501 -33.64 -10.87 16.65
N GLY A 502 -34.14 -11.00 17.88
CA GLY A 502 -34.03 -12.22 18.67
C GLY A 502 -32.68 -12.35 19.37
N PRO A 503 -32.51 -13.42 20.16
CA PRO A 503 -31.26 -13.68 20.87
C PRO A 503 -30.15 -14.16 19.94
N ILE A 504 -28.91 -13.79 20.26
CA ILE A 504 -27.74 -14.37 19.61
C ILE A 504 -27.36 -15.67 20.34
N GLU A 505 -27.97 -16.79 19.92
CA GLU A 505 -27.72 -18.10 20.52
C GLU A 505 -26.71 -18.90 19.71
N VAL A 506 -25.54 -19.12 20.31
CA VAL A 506 -24.45 -19.92 19.75
C VAL A 506 -24.28 -21.17 20.61
N SER A 507 -24.17 -22.35 19.98
CA SER A 507 -23.94 -23.60 20.72
C SER A 507 -22.57 -23.56 21.41
N ARG A 508 -22.49 -24.01 22.66
CA ARG A 508 -21.24 -24.05 23.45
C ARG A 508 -20.19 -25.03 22.94
N THR A 509 -20.55 -25.87 21.96
CA THR A 509 -19.75 -27.02 21.52
C THR A 509 -18.87 -26.74 20.30
N GLU A 510 -18.99 -25.56 19.68
CA GLU A 510 -18.25 -25.21 18.45
C GLU A 510 -17.62 -23.83 18.61
N THR A 511 -16.29 -23.75 18.48
CA THR A 511 -15.55 -22.49 18.39
C THR A 511 -15.89 -21.82 17.06
N ILE A 512 -16.84 -20.89 17.07
CA ILE A 512 -17.25 -20.13 15.88
C ILE A 512 -16.72 -18.70 15.94
N PHE A 513 -16.47 -18.07 14.79
CA PHE A 513 -15.91 -16.71 14.67
C PHE A 513 -14.49 -16.52 15.24
N SER A 514 -13.66 -17.57 15.29
CA SER A 514 -12.29 -17.51 15.86
C SER A 514 -11.36 -16.49 15.17
N GLN A 515 -11.59 -16.21 13.89
CA GLN A 515 -10.82 -15.22 13.12
C GLN A 515 -11.43 -13.82 13.10
N LEU A 516 -12.61 -13.62 13.70
CA LEU A 516 -13.27 -12.33 13.66
C LEU A 516 -12.46 -11.29 14.44
N ARG A 517 -12.37 -10.09 13.87
CA ARG A 517 -11.68 -8.93 14.44
C ARG A 517 -12.61 -7.74 14.55
N ILE A 518 -13.46 -7.52 13.55
CA ILE A 518 -14.45 -6.44 13.56
C ILE A 518 -15.85 -7.04 13.50
N MET A 519 -16.65 -6.73 14.52
CA MET A 519 -18.07 -7.09 14.59
C MET A 519 -18.90 -5.83 14.85
N ASP A 520 -19.69 -5.42 13.87
CA ASP A 520 -20.63 -4.31 14.00
C ASP A 520 -22.07 -4.83 13.80
N LEU A 521 -22.78 -5.01 14.91
CA LEU A 521 -24.19 -5.43 14.97
C LEU A 521 -25.09 -4.30 15.48
N SER A 522 -24.58 -3.07 15.49
CA SER A 522 -25.27 -1.91 16.07
C SER A 522 -26.60 -1.60 15.39
N SER A 523 -27.50 -0.89 16.07
CA SER A 523 -28.76 -0.41 15.48
C SER A 523 -29.61 -1.53 14.86
N ASN A 524 -29.92 -2.54 15.66
CA ASN A 524 -30.80 -3.64 15.30
C ASN A 524 -31.82 -3.89 16.43
N GLY A 525 -32.59 -4.96 16.32
CA GLY A 525 -33.53 -5.44 17.32
C GLY A 525 -33.04 -6.66 18.12
N PHE A 526 -31.74 -6.97 18.17
CA PHE A 526 -31.23 -8.12 18.90
C PHE A 526 -31.57 -8.03 20.39
N SER A 527 -31.90 -9.15 21.01
CA SER A 527 -32.43 -9.21 22.38
C SER A 527 -31.78 -10.33 23.21
N GLY A 528 -32.23 -10.53 24.45
CA GLY A 528 -31.67 -11.57 25.33
C GLY A 528 -30.30 -11.19 25.89
N LYS A 529 -29.59 -12.18 26.46
CA LYS A 529 -28.30 -11.95 27.12
C LYS A 529 -27.17 -11.76 26.11
N LEU A 530 -26.15 -11.00 26.49
CA LEU A 530 -24.90 -10.92 25.71
C LEU A 530 -24.29 -12.33 25.55
N PRO A 531 -23.95 -12.74 24.31
CA PRO A 531 -23.47 -14.08 24.02
C PRO A 531 -22.00 -14.25 24.41
N ALA A 532 -21.75 -14.84 25.58
CA ALA A 532 -20.39 -15.07 26.09
C ALA A 532 -19.47 -15.81 25.10
N SER A 533 -20.03 -16.70 24.27
CA SER A 533 -19.31 -17.49 23.27
C SER A 533 -18.92 -16.72 21.99
N LEU A 534 -19.51 -15.55 21.70
CA LEU A 534 -18.98 -14.68 20.63
C LEU A 534 -17.65 -14.04 21.03
N PHE A 535 -17.32 -14.07 22.31
CA PHE A 535 -16.11 -13.49 22.90
C PHE A 535 -15.00 -14.54 23.11
N ASP A 536 -15.18 -15.77 22.60
CA ASP A 536 -14.16 -16.81 22.66
C ASP A 536 -13.27 -16.75 21.40
N ILE A 537 -12.46 -15.69 21.30
CA ILE A 537 -11.56 -15.44 20.17
C ILE A 537 -10.22 -16.12 20.44
N GLN A 538 -9.82 -17.02 19.55
CA GLN A 538 -8.53 -17.71 19.67
C GLN A 538 -7.39 -16.78 19.22
N TYR A 539 -6.44 -16.55 20.12
CA TYR A 539 -5.20 -15.85 19.78
C TYR A 539 -4.15 -16.82 19.27
N ASP A 540 -3.39 -16.43 18.25
CA ASP A 540 -2.19 -17.16 17.86
C ASP A 540 -1.21 -17.15 19.04
N SER A 541 -0.66 -18.29 19.40
CA SER A 541 0.35 -18.37 20.45
C SER A 541 1.55 -19.18 20.00
N LEU A 542 2.74 -18.66 20.25
CA LEU A 542 4.00 -19.35 20.07
C LEU A 542 4.45 -19.90 21.43
N THR A 543 4.44 -21.21 21.60
CA THR A 543 5.02 -21.84 22.78
C THR A 543 6.52 -22.07 22.56
N ILE A 544 7.35 -21.48 23.42
CA ILE A 544 8.79 -21.69 23.44
C ILE A 544 9.14 -22.43 24.73
N THR A 545 9.62 -23.67 24.60
CA THR A 545 10.11 -24.43 25.75
C THR A 545 11.56 -24.05 26.05
N THR A 546 11.83 -23.46 27.22
CA THR A 546 13.19 -23.19 27.67
C THR A 546 13.41 -23.84 29.04
N LYS A 547 14.50 -24.60 29.21
CA LYS A 547 14.84 -25.31 30.46
C LYS A 547 13.73 -26.21 31.02
N GLY A 548 12.92 -26.82 30.15
CA GLY A 548 11.78 -27.66 30.55
C GLY A 548 10.55 -26.89 31.01
N LEU A 549 10.53 -25.56 30.85
CA LEU A 549 9.38 -24.71 31.10
C LEU A 549 8.80 -24.23 29.77
N ASP A 550 7.52 -24.53 29.53
CA ASP A 550 6.79 -24.04 28.36
C ASP A 550 6.35 -22.59 28.58
N LEU A 551 6.91 -21.66 27.82
CA LEU A 551 6.52 -20.25 27.81
C LEU A 551 5.63 -19.99 26.60
N GLN A 552 4.35 -19.72 26.82
CA GLN A 552 3.40 -19.38 25.77
C GLN A 552 3.41 -17.87 25.49
N PHE A 553 3.86 -17.50 24.30
CA PHE A 553 3.84 -16.12 23.80
C PHE A 553 2.61 -15.93 22.92
N VAL A 554 1.58 -15.28 23.44
CA VAL A 554 0.41 -14.93 22.63
C VAL A 554 0.81 -13.83 21.63
N LYS A 555 0.78 -14.15 20.34
CA LYS A 555 0.94 -13.21 19.24
C LYS A 555 -0.38 -12.47 19.06
N VAL A 556 -0.54 -11.34 19.73
CA VAL A 556 -1.57 -10.37 19.38
C VAL A 556 -1.13 -9.72 18.07
N SER A 557 -1.64 -10.22 16.94
CA SER A 557 -1.44 -9.57 15.63
C SER A 557 -1.91 -8.11 15.72
N GLU A 558 -1.28 -7.18 15.01
CA GLU A 558 -1.61 -5.73 15.02
C GLU A 558 -3.06 -5.41 14.61
N ALA A 559 -3.85 -6.42 14.23
CA ALA A 559 -5.27 -6.31 13.96
C ALA A 559 -6.08 -5.99 15.22
N SER A 560 -6.51 -4.73 15.32
CA SER A 560 -7.43 -4.20 16.32
C SER A 560 -8.74 -4.97 16.38
N ILE A 561 -9.16 -5.43 17.57
CA ILE A 561 -10.51 -5.99 17.76
C ILE A 561 -11.49 -4.85 18.05
N VAL A 562 -12.59 -4.79 17.29
CA VAL A 562 -13.67 -3.82 17.41
C VAL A 562 -14.99 -4.56 17.54
N ILE A 563 -15.71 -4.29 18.63
CA ILE A 563 -17.04 -4.87 18.86
C ILE A 563 -18.01 -3.72 19.13
N ASP A 564 -19.00 -3.59 18.25
CA ASP A 564 -20.11 -2.68 18.40
C ASP A 564 -21.43 -3.45 18.43
N LEU A 565 -22.07 -3.47 19.60
CA LEU A 565 -23.38 -4.06 19.85
C LEU A 565 -24.40 -3.00 20.28
N SER A 566 -24.10 -1.72 20.05
CA SER A 566 -24.89 -0.61 20.54
C SER A 566 -26.28 -0.52 19.90
N ASN A 567 -27.20 0.19 20.54
CA ASN A 567 -28.53 0.48 20.02
C ASN A 567 -29.28 -0.80 19.62
N ASN A 568 -29.43 -1.69 20.60
CA ASN A 568 -30.12 -2.97 20.51
C ASN A 568 -31.03 -3.15 21.74
N ARG A 569 -31.51 -4.37 21.99
CA ARG A 569 -32.36 -4.73 23.13
C ARG A 569 -31.71 -5.77 24.05
N PHE A 570 -30.38 -5.85 24.09
CA PHE A 570 -29.68 -6.79 24.96
C PHE A 570 -29.97 -6.51 26.42
N GLU A 571 -30.15 -7.56 27.22
CA GLU A 571 -30.50 -7.51 28.63
C GLU A 571 -29.59 -8.42 29.48
N GLY A 572 -29.80 -8.41 30.79
CA GLY A 572 -28.97 -9.19 31.72
C GLY A 572 -27.66 -8.48 32.04
N TYR A 573 -26.61 -9.26 32.32
CA TYR A 573 -25.35 -8.74 32.86
C TYR A 573 -24.26 -8.72 31.79
N ILE A 574 -23.30 -7.81 31.93
CA ILE A 574 -22.04 -7.86 31.18
C ILE A 574 -21.24 -9.07 31.69
N PRO A 575 -20.96 -10.08 30.84
CA PRO A 575 -20.27 -11.29 31.28
C PRO A 575 -18.79 -10.99 31.58
N ARG A 576 -18.25 -11.64 32.63
CA ARG A 576 -16.83 -11.46 33.03
C ARG A 576 -15.85 -11.86 31.93
N THR A 577 -16.24 -12.78 31.04
CA THR A 577 -15.45 -13.28 29.92
C THR A 577 -15.13 -12.21 28.87
N ILE A 578 -15.81 -11.07 28.87
CA ILE A 578 -15.39 -9.94 28.02
C ILE A 578 -13.97 -9.48 28.38
N GLY A 579 -13.54 -9.63 29.64
CA GLY A 579 -12.17 -9.34 30.06
C GLY A 579 -11.10 -10.21 29.41
N ASP A 580 -11.48 -11.39 28.88
CA ASP A 580 -10.56 -12.33 28.22
C ASP A 580 -10.16 -11.84 26.80
N LEU A 581 -10.87 -10.85 26.26
CA LEU A 581 -10.63 -10.26 24.95
C LEU A 581 -9.48 -9.24 24.94
N ILE A 582 -8.30 -9.65 25.41
CA ILE A 582 -7.11 -8.79 25.61
C ILE A 582 -6.64 -8.01 24.37
N GLY A 583 -7.13 -8.36 23.16
CA GLY A 583 -6.89 -7.65 21.90
C GLY A 583 -7.91 -6.56 21.52
N ILE A 584 -8.92 -6.28 22.35
CA ILE A 584 -9.94 -5.22 22.10
C ILE A 584 -9.31 -3.83 22.10
N ARG A 585 -9.62 -3.06 21.05
CA ARG A 585 -9.41 -1.59 21.00
C ARG A 585 -10.69 -0.81 21.24
N THR A 586 -11.81 -1.29 20.72
CA THR A 586 -13.10 -0.60 20.84
C THR A 586 -14.18 -1.58 21.28
N LEU A 587 -14.87 -1.23 22.37
CA LEU A 587 -16.04 -1.94 22.86
C LEU A 587 -17.19 -0.96 23.08
N ASN A 588 -18.25 -1.11 22.30
CA ASN A 588 -19.45 -0.30 22.40
C ASN A 588 -20.67 -1.19 22.70
N LEU A 589 -21.22 -1.04 23.92
CA LEU A 589 -22.41 -1.73 24.40
C LEU A 589 -23.55 -0.74 24.72
N SER A 590 -23.43 0.51 24.27
CA SER A 590 -24.35 1.58 24.62
C SER A 590 -25.76 1.36 24.09
N HIS A 591 -26.76 2.08 24.63
CA HIS A 591 -28.15 2.01 24.18
C HIS A 591 -28.70 0.58 24.16
N ASN A 592 -28.69 -0.07 25.32
CA ASN A 592 -29.23 -1.42 25.54
C ASN A 592 -30.02 -1.47 26.87
N ASN A 593 -30.44 -2.66 27.29
CA ASN A 593 -31.12 -2.91 28.58
C ASN A 593 -30.22 -3.65 29.59
N LEU A 594 -28.89 -3.49 29.49
CA LEU A 594 -27.93 -4.18 30.36
C LEU A 594 -28.04 -3.68 31.79
N LYS A 595 -27.90 -4.59 32.77
CA LYS A 595 -28.07 -4.32 34.20
C LYS A 595 -26.98 -4.97 35.05
N GLY A 596 -26.99 -4.68 36.35
CA GLY A 596 -25.99 -5.15 37.31
C GLY A 596 -24.68 -4.39 37.18
N HIS A 597 -23.57 -4.98 37.61
CA HIS A 597 -22.30 -4.26 37.81
C HIS A 597 -21.39 -4.29 36.58
N ILE A 598 -20.57 -3.25 36.43
CA ILE A 598 -19.41 -3.28 35.52
C ILE A 598 -18.43 -4.35 36.02
N PRO A 599 -18.08 -5.37 35.22
CA PRO A 599 -17.16 -6.41 35.67
C PRO A 599 -15.76 -5.86 35.90
N ALA A 600 -15.15 -6.13 37.06
CA ALA A 600 -13.77 -5.75 37.33
C ALA A 600 -12.79 -6.34 36.29
N SER A 601 -13.09 -7.51 35.71
CA SER A 601 -12.25 -8.15 34.68
C SER A 601 -12.02 -7.29 33.43
N LEU A 602 -12.82 -6.26 33.17
CA LEU A 602 -12.56 -5.31 32.09
C LEU A 602 -11.20 -4.58 32.24
N HIS A 603 -10.59 -4.56 33.43
CA HIS A 603 -9.23 -4.05 33.61
C HIS A 603 -8.17 -4.84 32.81
N GLN A 604 -8.48 -6.05 32.36
CA GLN A 604 -7.58 -6.92 31.59
C GLN A 604 -7.47 -6.50 30.12
N LEU A 605 -8.36 -5.64 29.64
CA LEU A 605 -8.37 -5.10 28.27
C LEU A 605 -7.27 -4.05 28.07
N SER A 606 -6.02 -4.45 28.28
CA SER A 606 -4.88 -3.54 28.45
C SER A 606 -4.60 -2.61 27.26
N ILE A 607 -5.09 -2.92 26.06
CA ILE A 607 -4.90 -2.09 24.85
C ILE A 607 -6.18 -1.36 24.40
N VAL A 608 -7.24 -1.37 25.21
CA VAL A 608 -8.51 -0.71 24.88
C VAL A 608 -8.33 0.80 24.77
N GLU A 609 -8.89 1.39 23.72
CA GLU A 609 -8.84 2.82 23.44
C GLU A 609 -10.21 3.49 23.61
N SER A 610 -11.30 2.75 23.37
CA SER A 610 -12.66 3.26 23.48
C SER A 610 -13.58 2.25 24.18
N LEU A 611 -14.24 2.69 25.24
CA LEU A 611 -15.22 1.93 26.01
C LEU A 611 -16.50 2.75 26.20
N ASP A 612 -17.60 2.31 25.60
CA ASP A 612 -18.91 2.95 25.75
C ASP A 612 -19.94 1.96 26.32
N LEU A 613 -20.42 2.25 27.52
CA LEU A 613 -21.46 1.51 28.23
C LEU A 613 -22.70 2.39 28.52
N SER A 614 -22.77 3.56 27.91
CA SER A 614 -23.81 4.56 28.19
C SER A 614 -25.22 4.10 27.80
N PHE A 615 -26.25 4.75 28.32
CA PHE A 615 -27.65 4.43 28.01
C PHE A 615 -27.98 2.95 28.27
N ASN A 616 -27.76 2.51 29.50
CA ASN A 616 -28.11 1.18 29.99
C ASN A 616 -28.79 1.30 31.37
N LYS A 617 -28.91 0.18 32.08
CA LYS A 617 -29.46 0.09 33.45
C LYS A 617 -28.40 -0.44 34.43
N ILE A 618 -27.11 -0.21 34.14
CA ILE A 618 -25.97 -0.71 34.92
C ILE A 618 -25.96 0.00 36.28
N SER A 619 -25.73 -0.75 37.35
CA SER A 619 -25.79 -0.28 38.74
C SER A 619 -24.53 -0.64 39.53
N GLY A 620 -24.34 0.00 40.68
CA GLY A 620 -23.20 -0.24 41.56
C GLY A 620 -21.98 0.63 41.19
N GLU A 621 -20.83 0.32 41.77
CA GLU A 621 -19.63 1.16 41.65
C GLU A 621 -18.86 0.96 40.33
N ILE A 622 -18.15 2.01 39.91
CA ILE A 622 -17.13 1.91 38.86
C ILE A 622 -15.91 1.18 39.46
N PRO A 623 -15.50 0.01 38.94
CA PRO A 623 -14.35 -0.72 39.48
C PRO A 623 -13.08 0.12 39.40
N GLN A 624 -12.43 0.35 40.54
CA GLN A 624 -11.19 1.15 40.61
C GLN A 624 -10.06 0.55 39.77
N GLN A 625 -10.09 -0.76 39.52
CA GLN A 625 -9.14 -1.46 38.64
C GLN A 625 -9.14 -0.91 37.21
N LEU A 626 -10.24 -0.30 36.73
CA LEU A 626 -10.30 0.30 35.39
C LEU A 626 -9.32 1.46 35.22
N ALA A 627 -8.92 2.12 36.30
CA ALA A 627 -7.90 3.17 36.26
C ALA A 627 -6.52 2.67 35.75
N SER A 628 -6.30 1.36 35.69
CA SER A 628 -5.09 0.74 35.13
C SER A 628 -5.05 0.70 33.59
N LEU A 629 -6.16 1.02 32.91
CA LEU A 629 -6.25 1.03 31.45
C LEU A 629 -5.56 2.27 30.87
N THR A 630 -4.27 2.15 30.56
CA THR A 630 -3.43 3.29 30.15
C THR A 630 -3.63 3.75 28.70
N PHE A 631 -4.22 2.92 27.84
CA PHE A 631 -4.51 3.27 26.44
C PHE A 631 -5.92 3.85 26.21
N LEU A 632 -6.77 3.85 27.25
CA LEU A 632 -8.15 4.31 27.15
C LEU A 632 -8.21 5.81 26.89
N LYS A 633 -8.72 6.20 25.72
CA LYS A 633 -8.85 7.59 25.25
C LYS A 633 -10.28 8.11 25.35
N VAL A 634 -11.26 7.21 25.19
CA VAL A 634 -12.69 7.54 25.19
C VAL A 634 -13.40 6.61 26.16
N LEU A 635 -14.04 7.18 27.17
CA LEU A 635 -14.92 6.49 28.10
C LEU A 635 -16.28 7.16 28.11
N ASN A 636 -17.36 6.39 28.05
CA ASN A 636 -18.70 6.90 28.27
C ASN A 636 -19.53 5.92 29.10
N LEU A 637 -19.94 6.35 30.28
CA LEU A 637 -20.74 5.60 31.27
C LEU A 637 -22.07 6.31 31.58
N SER A 638 -22.36 7.41 30.88
CA SER A 638 -23.53 8.25 31.14
C SER A 638 -24.86 7.50 30.98
N HIS A 639 -25.93 8.02 31.59
CA HIS A 639 -27.28 7.44 31.52
C HIS A 639 -27.31 5.98 32.00
N ASN A 640 -26.96 5.77 33.27
CA ASN A 640 -26.98 4.49 33.98
C ASN A 640 -27.44 4.72 35.45
N HIS A 641 -27.33 3.71 36.30
CA HIS A 641 -27.63 3.77 37.73
C HIS A 641 -26.36 3.58 38.59
N LEU A 642 -25.21 4.06 38.11
CA LEU A 642 -23.93 3.92 38.81
C LEU A 642 -23.91 4.77 40.08
N VAL A 643 -23.20 4.27 41.09
CA VAL A 643 -23.06 4.90 42.40
C VAL A 643 -21.60 4.90 42.88
N GLY A 644 -21.29 5.65 43.92
CA GLY A 644 -19.96 5.69 44.51
C GLY A 644 -18.98 6.57 43.75
N CYS A 645 -17.69 6.38 43.98
CA CYS A 645 -16.68 7.32 43.50
C CYS A 645 -16.19 7.01 42.08
N ILE A 646 -16.03 8.06 41.27
CA ILE A 646 -15.32 7.97 39.99
C ILE A 646 -13.88 7.50 40.25
N ALA A 647 -13.44 6.49 39.50
CA ALA A 647 -12.09 5.97 39.63
C ALA A 647 -11.05 7.04 39.32
N LYS A 648 -9.95 7.09 40.09
CA LYS A 648 -8.88 8.07 39.90
C LYS A 648 -7.69 7.45 39.18
N GLY A 649 -7.15 8.13 38.19
CA GLY A 649 -6.00 7.65 37.43
C GLY A 649 -5.74 8.48 36.19
N LYS A 650 -4.51 8.37 35.64
CA LYS A 650 -4.01 9.25 34.57
C LYS A 650 -4.97 9.43 33.39
N GLN A 651 -5.69 8.38 32.98
CA GLN A 651 -6.70 8.49 31.91
C GLN A 651 -8.06 8.97 32.44
N PHE A 652 -8.52 8.43 33.58
CA PHE A 652 -9.82 8.81 34.17
C PHE A 652 -9.91 10.30 34.53
N ASP A 653 -8.79 10.91 34.91
CA ASP A 653 -8.69 12.34 35.22
C ASP A 653 -8.82 13.23 33.96
N THR A 654 -8.79 12.65 32.76
CA THR A 654 -8.92 13.39 31.47
C THR A 654 -10.33 13.38 30.90
N PHE A 655 -11.21 12.48 31.37
CA PHE A 655 -12.56 12.34 30.81
C PHE A 655 -13.49 13.45 31.29
N GLU A 656 -14.26 14.02 30.37
CA GLU A 656 -15.21 15.09 30.67
C GLU A 656 -16.38 14.59 31.54
N ASN A 657 -17.01 15.52 32.28
CA ASN A 657 -18.21 15.24 33.09
C ASN A 657 -19.36 14.63 32.28
N SER A 658 -19.42 14.92 30.97
CA SER A 658 -20.38 14.33 30.03
C SER A 658 -20.32 12.79 30.04
N SER A 659 -19.14 12.21 30.25
CA SER A 659 -18.89 10.77 30.32
C SER A 659 -19.61 10.08 31.48
N TYR A 660 -20.05 10.82 32.51
CA TYR A 660 -20.64 10.28 33.73
C TYR A 660 -22.07 10.79 33.99
N LYS A 661 -22.58 11.70 33.15
CA LYS A 661 -23.86 12.39 33.33
C LYS A 661 -25.02 11.39 33.53
N GLU A 662 -26.07 11.80 34.26
CA GLU A 662 -27.27 10.97 34.50
C GLU A 662 -26.93 9.64 35.20
N ASN A 663 -26.11 9.74 36.26
CA ASN A 663 -25.81 8.70 37.25
C ASN A 663 -25.83 9.36 38.63
N ASP A 664 -27.02 9.53 39.21
CA ASP A 664 -27.22 10.41 40.37
C ASP A 664 -26.42 10.00 41.63
N GLY A 665 -26.00 8.75 41.73
CA GLY A 665 -25.20 8.26 42.85
C GLY A 665 -23.68 8.39 42.67
N LEU A 666 -23.18 8.89 41.53
CA LEU A 666 -21.75 9.08 41.32
C LEU A 666 -21.25 10.36 41.98
N SER A 667 -20.16 10.25 42.73
CA SER A 667 -19.49 11.38 43.37
C SER A 667 -18.03 11.51 42.92
N THR A 668 -17.53 12.75 42.91
CA THR A 668 -16.09 13.04 42.75
C THR A 668 -15.32 12.94 44.07
N HIS A 669 -16.04 12.78 45.19
CA HIS A 669 -15.52 12.77 46.55
C HIS A 669 -15.86 11.45 47.24
N PHE A 670 -14.86 10.77 47.81
CA PHE A 670 -15.07 9.66 48.75
C PHE A 670 -15.78 10.22 49.98
N GLY A 671 -17.11 10.07 50.03
CA GLY A 671 -17.94 10.62 51.08
C GLY A 671 -17.70 9.92 52.41
N LEU A 672 -17.13 10.65 53.37
CA LEU A 672 -17.55 10.53 54.76
C LEU A 672 -18.80 11.40 54.91
N ASP A 673 -19.97 10.88 54.51
CA ASP A 673 -21.24 11.55 54.79
C ASP A 673 -22.05 10.62 55.70
N GLN A 674 -21.92 10.83 57.01
CA GLN A 674 -23.04 10.64 57.92
C GLN A 674 -23.73 12.00 58.08
N GLU A 675 -25.05 11.93 57.99
CA GLU A 675 -26.06 12.96 58.14
C GLU A 675 -25.73 14.00 59.23
N GLU A 676 -25.92 15.27 58.93
CA GLU A 676 -26.63 16.18 59.84
C GLU A 676 -27.20 17.36 59.04
N GLU A 677 -28.53 17.44 59.01
CA GLU A 677 -29.26 18.67 58.71
C GLU A 677 -28.88 19.74 59.75
N GLY A 678 -28.66 20.97 59.31
CA GLY A 678 -28.72 22.11 60.23
C GLY A 678 -27.76 23.25 59.95
N ASP A 679 -28.20 24.12 59.05
CA ASP A 679 -28.03 25.57 59.14
C ASP A 679 -26.64 26.20 58.94
N SER A 680 -26.73 27.37 58.33
CA SER A 680 -25.68 28.31 57.98
C SER A 680 -24.85 28.81 59.17
N SER A 681 -23.52 28.92 59.00
CA SER A 681 -22.71 30.14 59.20
C SER A 681 -21.26 29.91 59.70
N ILE A 682 -20.35 30.65 59.04
CA ILE A 682 -19.05 31.18 59.52
C ILE A 682 -17.86 30.20 59.67
N VAL A 683 -16.91 30.42 58.75
CA VAL A 683 -15.53 29.93 58.75
C VAL A 683 -14.76 30.39 60.00
N ASN A 684 -14.22 29.45 60.77
CA ASN A 684 -13.48 29.71 62.01
C ASN A 684 -11.97 29.94 61.76
N TRP A 685 -11.59 31.21 61.54
CA TRP A 685 -10.20 31.66 61.33
C TRP A 685 -9.30 31.57 62.59
N GLN A 686 -9.83 31.22 63.77
CA GLN A 686 -9.04 31.18 65.02
C GLN A 686 -8.10 29.96 65.12
N ALA A 687 -8.47 28.83 64.50
CA ALA A 687 -7.62 27.63 64.47
C ALA A 687 -6.38 27.81 63.57
N VAL A 688 -6.54 28.53 62.45
CA VAL A 688 -5.43 28.83 61.52
C VAL A 688 -4.44 29.80 62.17
N LEU A 689 -4.90 30.82 62.90
CA LEU A 689 -4.01 31.77 63.56
C LEU A 689 -3.18 31.14 64.71
N MET A 690 -3.76 30.20 65.47
CA MET A 690 -3.02 29.48 66.51
C MET A 690 -1.97 28.53 65.93
N GLY A 691 -2.25 27.88 64.79
CA GLY A 691 -1.28 27.02 64.09
C GLY A 691 -0.05 27.78 63.56
N TYR A 692 -0.25 28.98 63.01
CA TYR A 692 0.85 29.82 62.52
C TYR A 692 1.74 30.36 63.66
N GLY A 693 1.17 30.68 64.82
CA GLY A 693 1.92 31.16 65.98
C GLY A 693 2.84 30.10 66.58
N CYS A 694 2.38 28.85 66.70
CA CYS A 694 3.18 27.75 67.26
C CYS A 694 4.29 27.29 66.29
N GLY A 695 4.01 27.26 64.98
CA GLY A 695 4.99 26.88 63.96
C GLY A 695 6.18 27.85 63.86
N LEU A 696 5.93 29.16 63.97
CA LEU A 696 6.98 30.18 63.88
C LEU A 696 7.97 30.10 65.06
N VAL A 697 7.47 29.83 66.28
CA VAL A 697 8.31 29.72 67.49
C VAL A 697 9.21 28.50 67.45
N ILE A 698 8.72 27.37 66.93
CA ILE A 698 9.52 26.14 66.78
C ILE A 698 10.63 26.36 65.74
N VAL A 699 10.32 26.96 64.60
CA VAL A 699 11.30 27.21 63.53
C VAL A 699 12.38 28.18 63.99
N LEU A 700 12.02 29.27 64.68
CA LEU A 700 13.00 30.23 65.22
C LEU A 700 13.89 29.61 66.32
N SER A 701 13.34 28.71 67.14
CA SER A 701 14.10 28.00 68.17
C SER A 701 15.11 27.02 67.58
N VAL A 702 14.74 26.30 66.51
CA VAL A 702 15.64 25.38 65.79
C VAL A 702 16.74 26.15 65.06
N ILE A 703 16.42 27.29 64.44
CA ILE A 703 17.40 28.16 63.79
C ILE A 703 18.38 28.75 64.82
N TYR A 704 17.90 29.17 66.00
CA TYR A 704 18.76 29.66 67.08
C TYR A 704 19.72 28.59 67.60
N ILE A 705 19.24 27.35 67.80
CA ILE A 705 20.08 26.22 68.23
C ILE A 705 21.11 25.85 67.15
N MET A 706 20.74 25.92 65.87
CA MET A 706 21.66 25.65 64.76
C MET A 706 22.72 26.75 64.56
N LEU A 707 22.37 28.02 64.80
CA LEU A 707 23.33 29.13 64.77
C LEU A 707 24.25 29.16 65.99
N ALA A 708 23.78 28.67 67.15
CA ALA A 708 24.58 28.60 68.38
C ALA A 708 25.58 27.42 68.41
N THR A 709 25.52 26.49 67.45
CA THR A 709 26.33 25.25 67.46
C THR A 709 27.37 25.13 66.34
N GLN A 710 27.65 26.20 65.57
CA GLN A 710 28.79 26.24 64.65
C GLN A 710 30.05 26.88 65.29
N TYR A 711 30.92 26.01 65.85
CA TYR A 711 32.41 26.01 66.01
C TYR A 711 33.18 27.31 66.37
N PRO A 712 34.21 27.27 67.26
CA PRO A 712 35.48 26.53 67.04
C PRO A 712 35.97 25.79 68.31
N SER A 713 36.80 24.74 68.24
CA SER A 713 38.19 24.69 67.75
C SER A 713 38.64 23.26 67.47
#